data_AF-A0A4Q4WLY7-F1
#
_entry.id   AF-A0A4Q4WLY7-F1
#
_cell.length_a   1.000
_cell.length_b   1.000
_cell.length_c   1.000
_cell.angle_alpha   90.00
_cell.angle_beta   90.00
_cell.angle_gamma   90.00
#
_symmetry.space_group_name_H-M   'P 1'
#
loop_
_entity.id
_entity.type
_entity.pdbx_description
1 polymer ?
#
loop_
_entity_poly.entity_id
_entity_poly.type
_entity_poly.pdbx_seq_one_letter_code
_entity_poly.pdbx_strand_id
1 'polypeptide(L)'
;MLCSHHHAYAPVPPNSRKASSTALPVIPEEQWAQVLEQKGSPVIYKKIPVPKPGPDEVLINIKYSGVCHTDLHAVKGDWPLPSKMPLVGGHEGAGVVVARGSLVKDVEIGDYAGIKWLNGSCLSCVQCRQSNESLCGDATLSGYTVDGSFQQYAIGKAAHVARIPKDCDLEAIAPILCAGLTVYKALKESGARPGQHVAIVGAGGGLGSFAIQYAKAMGLHPVAIDGGEDKRRVCTELGAQSYIDFTTSKDIVEDVKKASGDGLGPNAVLLLAVSEKPFQQASQYIRSKGTIVCVGLPANAFIKAPVFDTVVREVNIKGSYVGNRQDTAEAIDFFRRGLIKAPYKVVGLSELQSVYDLMLEGKIAGRYVVDTTMPLIIVTGFPTSGKTTRAKQLHTYLTERIKQASSSSAAANPKYRLHLISDQTLSISRSVYDLSVLPAHTRSANASEKDARASIYGAVKRVLSDKDIVILDGLNYIKGWRYQLFCEAKAVRTPSCVLQVGCSKERSKEVNEERLARRPEKEERSATTDDNTDEEGAYAPESWENLVFRYEEPNAMTRWDSPLFTLIWEDGEEQTKQVFDSLWEAIAGEARKQVKPNQATVQRSRDAGGDYLYNLDRETQDIVKQILDQQSDEGGDEIRISKGHGNGENLIVELPAGNKVGLPQLQRLRRAFMGLNRGGIGLELLSPTFFLERAAAIEPGATAIYHVTANDKILRRSYAEFADRARGLAYYLAKHGYKRVGVLATNTPAFLESIFGIVAGGGVLVPANYRLKSEDVTYIFDFSEVDLIIVDREYVSLLDDYRKTHPNVPFMIDNDTDTTEGELSGPFDDAILEGLKYDQAQGNKGWAGLPIRTIQEDDMLAIPFTSGTTSRPKGCVYTHRGAYLATLANIIESGLNFHEGRFHAVGWTFPWAVTAVRGTHYCLRKVDYPLIWRLLKEERITHFNAAPTVNTLLCAAKEAERLPEPVRVTVAASPPTAHLFEQMNELNLRPVHVYGMTETYGPITKGYHLPEWEGLPAAERYARMARQGHGFLTSLPIRVVKPDQPDGVLVDVAPDGRELGEIVFFGNTCVKGYYKDPEATQSLFLGGGLHSGDLAVLHPDGSVQIRDRSKDIIISGGENISSVALESMLVEHPDVLEAGVVAVPDSHWGERPKAYVTVKEGKTLDPQDLIDWAKNQSAISKFMVPREVEVVGELPKTSTGKIQKTVLREWAKSGRNGL
;
A
#
# COMPACT_ATOMS: atom_id res chain seq x y z
N MET A 1 -42.02 -9.44 45.20
CA MET A 1 -43.24 -8.64 44.97
C MET A 1 -43.06 -7.96 43.61
N LEU A 2 -43.86 -8.34 42.60
CA LEU A 2 -44.94 -7.51 42.00
C LEU A 2 -44.38 -6.36 41.13
N CYS A 3 -44.78 -6.05 39.89
CA CYS A 3 -45.66 -6.59 38.86
C CYS A 3 -45.45 -5.61 37.67
N SER A 4 -45.07 -6.02 36.46
CA SER A 4 -45.95 -6.38 35.33
C SER A 4 -47.09 -5.40 35.01
N HIS A 5 -47.03 -4.71 33.85
CA HIS A 5 -48.22 -4.32 33.06
C HIS A 5 -47.91 -4.25 31.56
N HIS A 6 -48.77 -4.90 30.76
CA HIS A 6 -48.85 -4.78 29.30
C HIS A 6 -50.07 -3.91 28.92
N HIS A 7 -49.96 -3.13 27.84
CA HIS A 7 -50.95 -2.90 26.78
C HIS A 7 -50.24 -2.05 25.70
N ALA A 8 -50.04 -2.47 24.44
CA ALA A 8 -50.97 -2.83 23.36
C ALA A 8 -51.05 -1.70 22.30
N TYR A 9 -50.89 -2.07 21.02
CA TYR A 9 -50.65 -1.18 19.86
C TYR A 9 -51.90 -0.52 19.27
N ALA A 10 -51.72 0.67 18.67
CA ALA A 10 -52.36 1.07 17.40
C ALA A 10 -51.56 2.22 16.71
N PRO A 11 -51.20 2.14 15.40
CA PRO A 11 -50.39 3.15 14.72
C PRO A 11 -51.17 4.07 13.75
N VAL A 12 -50.66 5.29 13.51
CA VAL A 12 -51.09 6.26 12.48
C VAL A 12 -49.81 6.86 11.85
N PRO A 13 -49.74 7.12 10.53
CA PRO A 13 -48.56 6.71 9.74
C PRO A 13 -47.45 7.78 9.55
N PRO A 14 -46.21 7.36 9.24
CA PRO A 14 -45.15 8.27 8.82
C PRO A 14 -45.41 8.82 7.42
N ASN A 15 -45.33 10.14 7.27
CA ASN A 15 -45.49 10.81 5.99
C ASN A 15 -44.30 10.51 5.06
N SER A 16 -44.57 10.17 3.81
CA SER A 16 -43.55 9.67 2.88
C SER A 16 -42.51 10.72 2.49
N ARG A 17 -41.22 10.39 2.64
CA ARG A 17 -40.13 10.91 1.80
C ARG A 17 -39.37 9.73 1.22
N LYS A 18 -39.55 9.52 -0.08
CA LYS A 18 -38.92 8.44 -0.85
C LYS A 18 -37.40 8.62 -0.81
N ALA A 19 -36.67 7.53 -0.56
CA ALA A 19 -35.26 7.47 -0.89
C ALA A 19 -35.09 7.68 -2.41
N SER A 20 -34.03 8.40 -2.80
CA SER A 20 -33.68 8.59 -4.21
C SER A 20 -33.37 7.23 -4.84
N SER A 21 -34.16 6.82 -5.82
CA SER A 21 -33.95 5.55 -6.52
C SER A 21 -32.73 5.64 -7.43
N THR A 22 -31.69 4.87 -7.14
CA THR A 22 -30.79 4.38 -8.19
C THR A 22 -31.65 3.65 -9.22
N ALA A 23 -31.60 4.09 -10.49
CA ALA A 23 -32.39 3.46 -11.53
C ALA A 23 -31.94 2.00 -11.69
N LEU A 24 -32.89 1.07 -11.53
CA LEU A 24 -32.64 -0.36 -11.73
C LEU A 24 -32.12 -0.60 -13.17
N PRO A 25 -31.22 -1.57 -13.38
CA PRO A 25 -30.77 -1.92 -14.73
C PRO A 25 -31.97 -2.27 -15.61
N VAL A 26 -32.06 -1.68 -16.81
CA VAL A 26 -33.07 -2.07 -17.79
C VAL A 26 -32.66 -3.43 -18.36
N ILE A 27 -33.38 -4.47 -17.94
CA ILE A 27 -33.19 -5.85 -18.41
C ILE A 27 -33.95 -5.99 -19.75
N PRO A 28 -33.31 -6.42 -20.84
CA PRO A 28 -33.97 -6.59 -22.13
C PRO A 28 -34.91 -7.80 -22.11
N GLU A 29 -35.91 -7.81 -23.00
CA GLU A 29 -36.84 -8.95 -23.14
C GLU A 29 -36.21 -10.15 -23.86
N GLU A 30 -35.27 -9.87 -24.77
CA GLU A 30 -34.49 -10.87 -25.52
C GLU A 30 -32.98 -10.70 -25.28
N GLN A 31 -32.25 -11.80 -25.43
CA GLN A 31 -30.81 -11.89 -25.29
C GLN A 31 -30.20 -12.82 -26.35
N TRP A 32 -28.90 -12.70 -26.57
CA TRP A 32 -28.16 -13.65 -27.42
C TRP A 32 -27.63 -14.83 -26.62
N ALA A 33 -27.75 -16.02 -27.21
CA ALA A 33 -27.29 -17.27 -26.64
C ALA A 33 -26.75 -18.23 -27.72
N GLN A 34 -25.93 -19.17 -27.31
CA GLN A 34 -25.58 -20.35 -28.09
C GLN A 34 -26.53 -21.49 -27.70
N VAL A 35 -27.39 -21.89 -28.63
CA VAL A 35 -28.48 -22.84 -28.38
C VAL A 35 -28.22 -24.13 -29.13
N LEU A 36 -28.16 -25.22 -28.40
CA LEU A 36 -28.21 -26.59 -28.91
C LEU A 36 -29.68 -27.00 -29.07
N GLU A 37 -30.13 -27.22 -30.30
CA GLU A 37 -31.52 -27.65 -30.54
C GLU A 37 -31.69 -29.17 -30.45
N GLN A 38 -30.67 -29.93 -30.86
CA GLN A 38 -30.66 -31.39 -30.86
C GLN A 38 -29.28 -31.92 -30.46
N LYS A 39 -29.23 -33.10 -29.85
CA LYS A 39 -27.96 -33.77 -29.50
C LYS A 39 -27.15 -34.07 -30.75
N GLY A 40 -25.84 -33.82 -30.71
CA GLY A 40 -24.92 -34.04 -31.83
C GLY A 40 -24.98 -32.98 -32.93
N SER A 41 -25.86 -31.97 -32.86
CA SER A 41 -25.85 -30.84 -33.80
C SER A 41 -24.89 -29.73 -33.35
N PRO A 42 -24.43 -28.86 -34.27
CA PRO A 42 -23.73 -27.62 -33.89
C PRO A 42 -24.60 -26.72 -33.01
N VAL A 43 -23.96 -25.87 -32.20
CA VAL A 43 -24.67 -24.81 -31.45
C VAL A 43 -25.01 -23.64 -32.38
N ILE A 44 -26.23 -23.12 -32.22
CA ILE A 44 -26.78 -22.04 -33.05
C ILE A 44 -26.77 -20.74 -32.25
N TYR A 45 -26.05 -19.74 -32.77
CA TYR A 45 -26.02 -18.41 -32.17
C TYR A 45 -27.26 -17.61 -32.57
N LYS A 46 -28.23 -17.51 -31.64
CA LYS A 46 -29.52 -16.85 -31.89
C LYS A 46 -30.02 -16.04 -30.69
N LYS A 47 -31.10 -15.31 -30.91
CA LYS A 47 -31.85 -14.69 -29.81
C LYS A 47 -32.77 -15.68 -29.12
N ILE A 48 -32.91 -15.52 -27.81
CA ILE A 48 -33.89 -16.19 -26.94
C ILE A 48 -34.43 -15.19 -25.90
N PRO A 49 -35.57 -15.45 -25.25
CA PRO A 49 -36.06 -14.61 -24.16
C PRO A 49 -35.08 -14.54 -22.98
N VAL A 50 -35.08 -13.44 -22.24
CA VAL A 50 -34.40 -13.35 -20.94
C VAL A 50 -35.26 -14.03 -19.87
N PRO A 51 -34.72 -15.00 -19.10
CA PRO A 51 -35.46 -15.66 -18.04
C PRO A 51 -35.70 -14.70 -16.87
N LYS A 52 -36.87 -14.82 -16.22
CA LYS A 52 -37.20 -14.10 -14.98
C LYS A 52 -36.84 -14.99 -13.78
N PRO A 53 -36.14 -14.49 -12.76
CA PRO A 53 -35.77 -15.29 -11.60
C PRO A 53 -37.01 -15.64 -10.76
N GLY A 54 -37.11 -16.90 -10.35
CA GLY A 54 -38.03 -17.36 -9.31
C GLY A 54 -37.68 -16.82 -7.92
N PRO A 55 -38.48 -17.13 -6.89
CA PRO A 55 -38.35 -16.52 -5.56
C PRO A 55 -36.99 -16.72 -4.88
N ASP A 56 -36.30 -17.83 -5.14
CA ASP A 56 -35.00 -18.24 -4.57
C ASP A 56 -33.82 -18.10 -5.56
N GLU A 57 -34.04 -17.39 -6.67
CA GLU A 57 -33.10 -17.28 -7.79
C GLU A 57 -32.54 -15.87 -7.97
N VAL A 58 -31.38 -15.81 -8.63
CA VAL A 58 -30.80 -14.56 -9.14
C VAL A 58 -30.63 -14.64 -10.65
N LEU A 59 -30.88 -13.51 -11.32
CA LEU A 59 -30.55 -13.30 -12.72
C LEU A 59 -29.19 -12.61 -12.81
N ILE A 60 -28.23 -13.28 -13.42
CA ILE A 60 -26.86 -12.78 -13.58
C ILE A 60 -26.67 -12.38 -15.05
N ASN A 61 -26.33 -11.11 -15.28
CA ASN A 61 -25.79 -10.65 -16.56
C ASN A 61 -24.39 -11.26 -16.71
N ILE A 62 -24.31 -12.35 -17.47
CA ILE A 62 -23.08 -13.11 -17.68
C ILE A 62 -22.16 -12.26 -18.53
N LYS A 63 -20.93 -12.18 -18.04
CA LYS A 63 -19.91 -11.28 -18.55
C LYS A 63 -18.80 -12.04 -19.26
N TYR A 64 -18.45 -13.20 -18.73
CA TYR A 64 -17.55 -14.17 -19.32
C TYR A 64 -18.05 -15.57 -18.97
N SER A 65 -17.80 -16.57 -19.82
CA SER A 65 -17.97 -17.98 -19.42
C SER A 65 -16.78 -18.80 -19.89
N GLY A 66 -16.18 -19.57 -19.00
CA GLY A 66 -15.22 -20.59 -19.42
C GLY A 66 -15.89 -21.68 -20.27
N VAL A 67 -15.10 -22.37 -21.08
CA VAL A 67 -15.54 -23.51 -21.91
C VAL A 67 -14.90 -24.80 -21.38
N CYS A 68 -15.72 -25.78 -21.02
CA CYS A 68 -15.29 -27.01 -20.37
C CYS A 68 -15.62 -28.25 -21.23
N HIS A 69 -14.86 -29.33 -21.05
CA HIS A 69 -15.13 -30.61 -21.74
C HIS A 69 -16.52 -31.18 -21.43
N THR A 70 -17.06 -30.91 -20.24
CA THR A 70 -18.43 -31.26 -19.87
C THR A 70 -19.48 -30.61 -20.79
N ASP A 71 -19.24 -29.40 -21.30
CA ASP A 71 -20.14 -28.76 -22.27
C ASP A 71 -20.14 -29.50 -23.62
N LEU A 72 -18.98 -30.00 -24.05
CA LEU A 72 -18.86 -30.83 -25.25
C LEU A 72 -19.54 -32.20 -25.09
N HIS A 73 -19.52 -32.79 -23.89
CA HIS A 73 -20.31 -33.99 -23.57
C HIS A 73 -21.82 -33.71 -23.56
N ALA A 74 -22.25 -32.51 -23.12
CA ALA A 74 -23.64 -32.08 -23.23
C ALA A 74 -24.09 -31.96 -24.70
N VAL A 75 -23.24 -31.42 -25.58
CA VAL A 75 -23.47 -31.35 -27.03
C VAL A 75 -23.56 -32.73 -27.66
N LYS A 76 -22.62 -33.64 -27.36
CA LYS A 76 -22.62 -35.02 -27.86
C LYS A 76 -23.79 -35.85 -27.33
N GLY A 77 -24.19 -35.62 -26.08
CA GLY A 77 -25.16 -36.45 -25.37
C GLY A 77 -24.64 -37.87 -25.07
N ASP A 78 -23.33 -38.02 -24.89
CA ASP A 78 -22.61 -39.31 -24.74
C ASP A 78 -22.49 -39.81 -23.29
N TRP A 79 -23.07 -39.08 -22.33
CA TRP A 79 -23.18 -39.50 -20.93
C TRP A 79 -24.55 -40.12 -20.61
N PRO A 80 -24.64 -41.07 -19.65
CA PRO A 80 -25.87 -41.77 -19.29
C PRO A 80 -26.80 -40.93 -18.39
N LEU A 81 -26.95 -39.63 -18.68
CA LEU A 81 -27.76 -38.68 -17.93
C LEU A 81 -28.80 -38.00 -18.85
N PRO A 82 -30.04 -37.77 -18.40
CA PRO A 82 -31.00 -36.96 -19.13
C PRO A 82 -30.49 -35.51 -19.25
N SER A 83 -30.58 -34.92 -20.44
CA SER A 83 -30.30 -33.51 -20.67
C SER A 83 -31.52 -32.80 -21.26
N LYS A 84 -31.70 -31.54 -20.88
CA LYS A 84 -32.72 -30.63 -21.41
C LYS A 84 -32.49 -30.39 -22.89
N MET A 85 -33.56 -30.19 -23.67
CA MET A 85 -33.54 -29.71 -25.05
C MET A 85 -34.75 -28.79 -25.30
N PRO A 86 -34.62 -27.69 -26.08
CA PRO A 86 -33.35 -27.08 -26.50
C PRO A 86 -32.56 -26.57 -25.29
N LEU A 87 -31.24 -26.44 -25.42
CA LEU A 87 -30.32 -26.18 -24.31
C LEU A 87 -29.35 -25.05 -24.62
N VAL A 88 -29.20 -24.11 -23.70
CA VAL A 88 -28.02 -23.25 -23.63
C VAL A 88 -26.97 -23.96 -22.77
N GLY A 89 -25.78 -24.22 -23.32
CA GLY A 89 -24.67 -24.83 -22.57
C GLY A 89 -23.96 -23.87 -21.61
N GLY A 90 -22.87 -24.32 -20.99
CA GLY A 90 -21.97 -23.48 -20.19
C GLY A 90 -22.26 -23.55 -18.70
N HIS A 91 -21.20 -23.66 -17.89
CA HIS A 91 -21.33 -23.77 -16.43
C HIS A 91 -20.11 -23.19 -15.68
N GLU A 92 -19.45 -22.21 -16.33
CA GLU A 92 -18.29 -21.46 -15.85
C GLU A 92 -18.53 -19.95 -16.01
N GLY A 93 -19.80 -19.52 -15.91
CA GLY A 93 -20.21 -18.15 -16.13
C GLY A 93 -19.88 -17.24 -14.95
N ALA A 94 -19.16 -16.16 -15.18
CA ALA A 94 -18.92 -15.09 -14.20
C ALA A 94 -19.62 -13.81 -14.67
N GLY A 95 -20.32 -13.11 -13.77
CA GLY A 95 -21.17 -11.98 -14.14
C GLY A 95 -21.63 -11.09 -12.99
N VAL A 96 -22.60 -10.23 -13.29
CA VAL A 96 -23.16 -9.25 -12.35
C VAL A 96 -24.64 -9.57 -12.10
N VAL A 97 -25.07 -9.63 -10.84
CA VAL A 97 -26.48 -9.82 -10.48
C VAL A 97 -27.28 -8.58 -10.90
N VAL A 98 -28.34 -8.77 -11.70
CA VAL A 98 -29.20 -7.69 -12.20
C VAL A 98 -30.64 -7.76 -11.71
N ALA A 99 -31.10 -8.94 -11.27
CA ALA A 99 -32.36 -9.12 -10.55
C ALA A 99 -32.26 -10.28 -9.56
N ARG A 100 -33.12 -10.29 -8.54
CA ARG A 100 -33.21 -11.35 -7.54
C ARG A 100 -34.64 -11.63 -7.14
N GLY A 101 -34.92 -12.88 -6.74
CA GLY A 101 -36.18 -13.30 -6.17
C GLY A 101 -36.44 -12.73 -4.78
N SER A 102 -37.69 -12.85 -4.32
CA SER A 102 -38.18 -12.29 -3.06
C SER A 102 -37.69 -13.01 -1.79
N LEU A 103 -37.20 -14.26 -1.90
CA LEU A 103 -36.65 -15.05 -0.79
C LEU A 103 -35.12 -14.95 -0.70
N VAL A 104 -34.46 -14.36 -1.70
CA VAL A 104 -33.01 -14.08 -1.68
C VAL A 104 -32.73 -12.93 -0.70
N LYS A 105 -31.78 -13.14 0.22
CA LYS A 105 -31.43 -12.17 1.30
C LYS A 105 -29.94 -11.91 1.45
N ASP A 106 -29.11 -12.72 0.78
CA ASP A 106 -27.67 -12.86 0.97
C ASP A 106 -26.87 -12.63 -0.34
N VAL A 107 -27.56 -12.14 -1.37
CA VAL A 107 -27.03 -11.72 -2.67
C VAL A 107 -27.84 -10.52 -3.14
N GLU A 108 -27.18 -9.41 -3.47
CA GLU A 108 -27.84 -8.16 -3.86
C GLU A 108 -27.63 -7.78 -5.32
N ILE A 109 -28.52 -6.92 -5.83
CA ILE A 109 -28.39 -6.38 -7.19
C ILE A 109 -27.10 -5.56 -7.28
N GLY A 110 -26.29 -5.88 -8.30
CA GLY A 110 -24.97 -5.32 -8.50
C GLY A 110 -23.84 -6.23 -8.04
N ASP A 111 -24.07 -7.30 -7.26
CA ASP A 111 -23.01 -8.22 -6.82
C ASP A 111 -22.35 -8.97 -7.97
N TYR A 112 -21.10 -9.42 -7.77
CA TYR A 112 -20.45 -10.32 -8.70
C TYR A 112 -20.75 -11.76 -8.30
N ALA A 113 -21.29 -12.54 -9.23
CA ALA A 113 -21.75 -13.89 -8.99
C ALA A 113 -21.40 -14.81 -10.16
N GLY A 114 -21.23 -16.10 -9.85
CA GLY A 114 -20.87 -17.13 -10.82
C GLY A 114 -21.87 -18.27 -10.91
N ILE A 115 -22.20 -18.66 -12.15
CA ILE A 115 -22.88 -19.90 -12.51
C ILE A 115 -21.85 -21.03 -12.54
N LYS A 116 -22.11 -22.07 -11.75
CA LYS A 116 -21.29 -23.29 -11.67
C LYS A 116 -22.01 -24.49 -12.26
N TRP A 117 -21.33 -25.62 -12.37
CA TRP A 117 -21.92 -26.92 -12.73
C TRP A 117 -23.15 -27.26 -11.89
N LEU A 118 -23.02 -27.29 -10.55
CA LEU A 118 -24.17 -27.44 -9.66
C LEU A 118 -24.94 -26.11 -9.58
N ASN A 119 -26.10 -26.04 -10.24
CA ASN A 119 -27.01 -24.88 -10.18
C ASN A 119 -27.87 -24.90 -8.91
N GLY A 120 -28.31 -26.09 -8.47
CA GLY A 120 -29.21 -26.25 -7.33
C GLY A 120 -29.26 -27.67 -6.77
N SER A 121 -29.78 -27.83 -5.56
CA SER A 121 -30.09 -29.12 -4.95
C SER A 121 -31.29 -28.98 -3.98
N CYS A 122 -31.82 -30.10 -3.47
CA CYS A 122 -32.98 -30.07 -2.56
C CYS A 122 -32.68 -29.57 -1.13
N LEU A 123 -31.42 -29.29 -0.80
CA LEU A 123 -30.92 -28.79 0.50
C LEU A 123 -31.31 -29.60 1.77
N SER A 124 -32.02 -30.72 1.63
CA SER A 124 -32.70 -31.44 2.72
C SER A 124 -32.32 -32.92 2.82
N CYS A 125 -31.93 -33.56 1.71
CA CYS A 125 -31.44 -34.94 1.73
C CYS A 125 -30.16 -35.09 2.58
N VAL A 126 -29.81 -36.33 2.94
CA VAL A 126 -28.64 -36.60 3.80
C VAL A 126 -27.34 -36.03 3.20
N GLN A 127 -27.16 -36.10 1.89
CA GLN A 127 -25.97 -35.57 1.21
C GLN A 127 -25.90 -34.05 1.33
N CYS A 128 -26.98 -33.33 1.03
CA CYS A 128 -27.04 -31.87 1.20
C CYS A 128 -26.79 -31.41 2.65
N ARG A 129 -27.32 -32.15 3.64
CA ARG A 129 -27.10 -31.85 5.07
C ARG A 129 -25.67 -32.13 5.54
N GLN A 130 -24.89 -32.92 4.79
CA GLN A 130 -23.48 -33.21 5.03
C GLN A 130 -22.54 -32.38 4.14
N SER A 131 -23.04 -31.33 3.48
CA SER A 131 -22.30 -30.54 2.50
C SER A 131 -21.78 -31.32 1.29
N ASN A 132 -22.43 -32.44 0.97
CA ASN A 132 -22.23 -33.24 -0.24
C ASN A 132 -23.33 -32.93 -1.28
N GLU A 133 -23.76 -31.68 -1.41
CA GLU A 133 -24.87 -31.31 -2.32
C GLU A 133 -24.65 -31.66 -3.81
N SER A 134 -23.40 -31.88 -4.23
CA SER A 134 -23.08 -32.40 -5.58
C SER A 134 -23.43 -33.88 -5.79
N LEU A 135 -23.75 -34.61 -4.71
CA LEU A 135 -24.26 -36.00 -4.72
C LEU A 135 -25.78 -36.06 -4.47
N CYS A 136 -26.49 -34.93 -4.56
CA CYS A 136 -27.94 -34.89 -4.40
C CYS A 136 -28.65 -35.53 -5.60
N GLY A 137 -29.58 -36.46 -5.37
CA GLY A 137 -30.39 -37.06 -6.43
C GLY A 137 -31.23 -36.05 -7.21
N ASP A 138 -31.70 -34.99 -6.52
CA ASP A 138 -32.48 -33.89 -7.08
C ASP A 138 -31.60 -32.69 -7.51
N ALA A 139 -30.33 -32.92 -7.86
CA ALA A 139 -29.41 -31.86 -8.28
C ALA A 139 -29.79 -31.30 -9.66
N THR A 140 -29.87 -29.97 -9.78
CA THR A 140 -29.95 -29.28 -11.08
C THR A 140 -28.57 -28.81 -11.51
N LEU A 141 -28.22 -29.13 -12.75
CA LEU A 141 -26.93 -28.94 -13.38
C LEU A 141 -27.03 -27.92 -14.52
N SER A 142 -26.25 -26.83 -14.43
CA SER A 142 -26.17 -25.74 -15.43
C SER A 142 -25.60 -26.25 -16.74
N GLY A 143 -26.17 -25.83 -17.87
CA GLY A 143 -25.71 -26.25 -19.19
C GLY A 143 -25.95 -27.73 -19.47
N TYR A 144 -26.88 -28.38 -18.75
CA TYR A 144 -27.20 -29.80 -18.93
C TYR A 144 -28.67 -30.13 -18.63
N THR A 145 -29.11 -29.93 -17.39
CA THR A 145 -30.53 -30.14 -16.97
C THR A 145 -31.32 -28.83 -16.93
N VAL A 146 -30.62 -27.71 -16.72
CA VAL A 146 -31.13 -26.34 -16.85
C VAL A 146 -30.19 -25.56 -17.76
N ASP A 147 -30.64 -24.41 -18.27
CA ASP A 147 -29.83 -23.57 -19.15
C ASP A 147 -28.60 -23.01 -18.44
N GLY A 148 -27.51 -22.90 -19.20
CA GLY A 148 -26.18 -22.57 -18.72
C GLY A 148 -25.75 -21.12 -18.94
N SER A 149 -24.44 -20.89 -18.98
CA SER A 149 -23.81 -19.57 -19.07
C SER A 149 -23.40 -19.12 -20.47
N PHE A 150 -23.66 -19.87 -21.54
CA PHE A 150 -23.43 -19.42 -22.92
C PHE A 150 -24.58 -18.55 -23.47
N GLN A 151 -25.00 -17.58 -22.66
CA GLN A 151 -26.03 -16.57 -22.92
C GLN A 151 -25.71 -15.29 -22.13
N GLN A 152 -26.29 -14.15 -22.51
CA GLN A 152 -26.00 -12.86 -21.86
C GLN A 152 -26.61 -12.72 -20.45
N TYR A 153 -27.67 -13.47 -20.13
CA TYR A 153 -28.37 -13.46 -18.85
C TYR A 153 -28.78 -14.88 -18.44
N ALA A 154 -28.28 -15.36 -17.31
CA ALA A 154 -28.52 -16.73 -16.83
C ALA A 154 -29.07 -16.76 -15.40
N ILE A 155 -29.84 -17.81 -15.10
CA ILE A 155 -30.41 -18.08 -13.77
C ILE A 155 -29.47 -18.94 -12.93
N GLY A 156 -29.29 -18.57 -11.67
CA GLY A 156 -28.72 -19.45 -10.65
C GLY A 156 -29.53 -19.41 -9.36
N LYS A 157 -29.66 -20.54 -8.66
CA LYS A 157 -30.18 -20.56 -7.29
C LYS A 157 -29.24 -19.78 -6.37
N ALA A 158 -29.78 -18.82 -5.62
CA ALA A 158 -28.98 -17.94 -4.76
C ALA A 158 -28.15 -18.72 -3.72
N ALA A 159 -28.67 -19.85 -3.24
CA ALA A 159 -27.95 -20.74 -2.34
C ALA A 159 -26.65 -21.32 -2.94
N HIS A 160 -26.56 -21.50 -4.27
CA HIS A 160 -25.49 -22.26 -4.94
C HIS A 160 -24.56 -21.43 -5.83
N VAL A 161 -24.96 -20.22 -6.24
CA VAL A 161 -24.09 -19.33 -7.02
C VAL A 161 -22.75 -19.09 -6.32
N ALA A 162 -21.67 -19.02 -7.09
CA ALA A 162 -20.38 -18.62 -6.57
C ALA A 162 -20.42 -17.13 -6.21
N ARG A 163 -20.11 -16.77 -4.97
CA ARG A 163 -19.97 -15.37 -4.55
C ARG A 163 -18.57 -14.91 -4.94
N ILE A 164 -18.46 -14.01 -5.91
CA ILE A 164 -17.18 -13.57 -6.47
C ILE A 164 -16.80 -12.23 -5.82
N PRO A 165 -15.63 -12.12 -5.16
CA PRO A 165 -15.13 -10.85 -4.64
C PRO A 165 -14.97 -9.79 -5.74
N LYS A 166 -15.22 -8.52 -5.41
CA LYS A 166 -15.22 -7.43 -6.40
C LYS A 166 -13.88 -7.21 -7.09
N ASP A 167 -12.81 -7.46 -6.36
CA ASP A 167 -11.41 -7.40 -6.74
C ASP A 167 -10.94 -8.54 -7.66
N CYS A 168 -11.78 -9.53 -7.96
CA CYS A 168 -11.47 -10.60 -8.91
C CYS A 168 -11.81 -10.23 -10.37
N ASP A 169 -10.86 -10.49 -11.28
CA ASP A 169 -11.07 -10.45 -12.73
C ASP A 169 -12.07 -11.55 -13.16
N LEU A 170 -13.21 -11.15 -13.73
CA LEU A 170 -14.32 -12.06 -14.06
C LEU A 170 -13.94 -13.06 -15.17
N GLU A 171 -13.10 -12.67 -16.12
CA GLU A 171 -12.62 -13.52 -17.22
C GLU A 171 -11.64 -14.60 -16.73
N ALA A 172 -10.79 -14.26 -15.75
CA ALA A 172 -9.76 -15.14 -15.23
C ALA A 172 -10.31 -16.09 -14.16
N ILE A 173 -11.34 -15.67 -13.41
CA ILE A 173 -12.01 -16.51 -12.41
C ILE A 173 -13.05 -17.46 -13.02
N ALA A 174 -13.59 -17.17 -14.21
CA ALA A 174 -14.57 -18.03 -14.88
C ALA A 174 -14.11 -19.52 -14.96
N PRO A 175 -12.89 -19.85 -15.45
CA PRO A 175 -12.36 -21.22 -15.40
C PRO A 175 -12.21 -21.84 -13.99
N ILE A 176 -12.13 -21.04 -12.94
CA ILE A 176 -12.04 -21.54 -11.55
C ILE A 176 -13.38 -22.14 -11.10
N LEU A 177 -14.50 -21.65 -11.64
CA LEU A 177 -15.87 -22.01 -11.22
C LEU A 177 -16.26 -23.47 -11.50
N CYS A 178 -15.53 -24.18 -12.37
CA CYS A 178 -15.66 -25.63 -12.54
C CYS A 178 -14.30 -26.33 -12.59
N ALA A 179 -13.41 -26.01 -13.54
CA ALA A 179 -12.13 -26.71 -13.65
C ALA A 179 -11.24 -26.55 -12.39
N GLY A 180 -11.10 -25.32 -11.88
CA GLY A 180 -10.36 -25.07 -10.63
C GLY A 180 -11.01 -25.74 -9.40
N LEU A 181 -12.32 -25.54 -9.22
CA LEU A 181 -13.12 -26.14 -8.15
C LEU A 181 -13.03 -27.69 -8.13
N THR A 182 -13.09 -28.31 -9.31
CA THR A 182 -13.07 -29.78 -9.46
C THR A 182 -11.74 -30.37 -8.99
N VAL A 183 -10.60 -29.79 -9.40
CA VAL A 183 -9.29 -30.30 -8.96
C VAL A 183 -8.96 -29.93 -7.52
N TYR A 184 -9.45 -28.79 -7.03
CA TYR A 184 -9.33 -28.44 -5.62
C TYR A 184 -10.04 -29.46 -4.72
N LYS A 185 -11.28 -29.85 -5.07
CA LYS A 185 -12.00 -30.93 -4.40
C LYS A 185 -11.27 -32.28 -4.52
N ALA A 186 -10.75 -32.63 -5.70
CA ALA A 186 -10.02 -33.87 -5.90
C ALA A 186 -8.73 -33.97 -5.06
N LEU A 187 -7.99 -32.86 -4.88
CA LEU A 187 -6.85 -32.80 -3.96
C LEU A 187 -7.26 -33.03 -2.51
N LYS A 188 -8.40 -32.46 -2.06
CA LYS A 188 -8.93 -32.73 -0.71
C LYS A 188 -9.38 -34.17 -0.53
N GLU A 189 -10.05 -34.76 -1.53
CA GLU A 189 -10.46 -36.19 -1.49
C GLU A 189 -9.27 -37.16 -1.44
N SER A 190 -8.12 -36.77 -1.98
CA SER A 190 -6.91 -37.59 -1.95
C SER A 190 -6.39 -37.87 -0.53
N GLY A 191 -6.61 -36.95 0.41
CA GLY A 191 -6.06 -36.99 1.76
C GLY A 191 -4.55 -36.70 1.85
N ALA A 192 -3.91 -36.28 0.75
CA ALA A 192 -2.50 -35.93 0.72
C ALA A 192 -2.17 -34.74 1.63
N ARG A 193 -1.03 -34.80 2.31
CA ARG A 193 -0.56 -33.81 3.30
C ARG A 193 0.68 -33.07 2.80
N PRO A 194 0.98 -31.84 3.29
CA PRO A 194 2.21 -31.13 2.93
C PRO A 194 3.46 -32.01 3.03
N GLY A 195 4.35 -31.91 2.05
CA GLY A 195 5.53 -32.78 1.87
C GLY A 195 5.27 -34.12 1.16
N GLN A 196 4.03 -34.42 0.75
CA GLN A 196 3.70 -35.68 0.05
C GLN A 196 3.60 -35.53 -1.47
N HIS A 197 3.97 -36.59 -2.18
CA HIS A 197 3.96 -36.63 -3.64
C HIS A 197 2.58 -36.92 -4.20
N VAL A 198 2.16 -36.15 -5.20
CA VAL A 198 0.88 -36.32 -5.90
C VAL A 198 1.13 -36.39 -7.40
N ALA A 199 0.85 -37.54 -8.00
CA ALA A 199 0.88 -37.68 -9.45
C ALA A 199 -0.39 -37.09 -10.08
N ILE A 200 -0.21 -36.26 -11.09
CA ILE A 200 -1.29 -35.57 -11.81
C ILE A 200 -1.24 -36.08 -13.25
N VAL A 201 -2.23 -36.87 -13.65
CA VAL A 201 -2.27 -37.46 -15.00
C VAL A 201 -3.16 -36.64 -15.92
N GLY A 202 -2.61 -36.17 -17.04
CA GLY A 202 -3.19 -35.08 -17.84
C GLY A 202 -2.74 -33.70 -17.34
N ALA A 203 -1.50 -33.61 -16.85
CA ALA A 203 -0.95 -32.45 -16.14
C ALA A 203 -0.92 -31.15 -16.96
N GLY A 204 -0.66 -31.23 -18.27
CA GLY A 204 -0.65 -30.06 -19.17
C GLY A 204 -2.03 -29.65 -19.66
N GLY A 205 -3.09 -30.39 -19.28
CA GLY A 205 -4.47 -30.09 -19.64
C GLY A 205 -5.09 -28.95 -18.80
N GLY A 206 -6.30 -28.55 -19.19
CA GLY A 206 -7.05 -27.46 -18.54
C GLY A 206 -7.50 -27.73 -17.10
N LEU A 207 -7.44 -28.97 -16.61
CA LEU A 207 -7.59 -29.31 -15.18
C LEU A 207 -6.22 -29.49 -14.51
N GLY A 208 -5.29 -30.19 -15.16
CA GLY A 208 -3.95 -30.48 -14.63
C GLY A 208 -3.14 -29.23 -14.30
N SER A 209 -3.23 -28.20 -15.14
CA SER A 209 -2.60 -26.89 -14.92
C SER A 209 -3.07 -26.20 -13.63
N PHE A 210 -4.34 -26.37 -13.23
CA PHE A 210 -4.82 -25.93 -11.92
C PHE A 210 -4.37 -26.88 -10.80
N ALA A 211 -4.41 -28.20 -11.04
CA ALA A 211 -4.03 -29.20 -10.03
C ALA A 211 -2.57 -29.05 -9.57
N ILE A 212 -1.64 -28.73 -10.49
CA ILE A 212 -0.23 -28.44 -10.15
C ILE A 212 -0.15 -27.23 -9.21
N GLN A 213 -0.83 -26.14 -9.54
CA GLN A 213 -0.78 -24.90 -8.79
C GLN A 213 -1.41 -25.05 -7.39
N TYR A 214 -2.57 -25.70 -7.30
CA TYR A 214 -3.19 -26.02 -6.00
C TYR A 214 -2.30 -26.98 -5.18
N ALA A 215 -1.74 -28.02 -5.80
CA ALA A 215 -0.85 -28.95 -5.10
C ALA A 215 0.36 -28.20 -4.49
N LYS A 216 1.04 -27.37 -5.29
CA LYS A 216 2.16 -26.52 -4.83
C LYS A 216 1.72 -25.53 -3.73
N ALA A 217 0.57 -24.86 -3.90
CA ALA A 217 0.03 -23.92 -2.92
C ALA A 217 -0.43 -24.60 -1.61
N MET A 218 -0.75 -25.90 -1.66
CA MET A 218 -1.05 -26.76 -0.50
C MET A 218 0.21 -27.44 0.09
N GLY A 219 1.41 -27.09 -0.39
CA GLY A 219 2.68 -27.67 0.09
C GLY A 219 2.94 -29.11 -0.34
N LEU A 220 2.21 -29.62 -1.35
CA LEU A 220 2.39 -30.96 -1.92
C LEU A 220 3.49 -30.94 -2.99
N HIS A 221 3.92 -32.15 -3.39
CA HIS A 221 4.97 -32.37 -4.39
C HIS A 221 4.35 -32.91 -5.70
N PRO A 222 3.91 -32.03 -6.63
CA PRO A 222 3.25 -32.44 -7.87
C PRO A 222 4.22 -33.12 -8.86
N VAL A 223 3.91 -34.37 -9.20
CA VAL A 223 4.53 -35.17 -10.27
C VAL A 223 3.64 -35.08 -11.50
N ALA A 224 4.05 -34.32 -12.51
CA ALA A 224 3.27 -34.10 -13.73
C ALA A 224 3.45 -35.26 -14.73
N ILE A 225 2.34 -35.81 -15.23
CA ILE A 225 2.34 -36.86 -16.26
C ILE A 225 1.50 -36.38 -17.45
N ASP A 226 2.15 -36.11 -18.57
CA ASP A 226 1.53 -35.73 -19.84
C ASP A 226 2.51 -36.06 -21.01
N GLY A 227 2.25 -35.61 -22.23
CA GLY A 227 3.07 -35.92 -23.41
C GLY A 227 3.50 -34.67 -24.19
N GLY A 228 4.77 -34.61 -24.57
CA GLY A 228 5.36 -33.55 -25.39
C GLY A 228 6.03 -32.43 -24.59
N GLU A 229 6.97 -31.75 -25.25
CA GLU A 229 7.89 -30.80 -24.61
C GLU A 229 7.24 -29.45 -24.26
N ASP A 230 6.28 -28.97 -25.05
CA ASP A 230 5.52 -27.74 -24.69
C ASP A 230 4.75 -27.89 -23.38
N LYS A 231 4.21 -29.09 -23.14
CA LYS A 231 3.54 -29.41 -21.87
C LYS A 231 4.54 -29.59 -20.72
N ARG A 232 5.76 -30.11 -20.99
CA ARG A 232 6.85 -30.13 -19.98
C ARG A 232 7.16 -28.73 -19.50
N ARG A 233 7.40 -27.79 -20.42
CA ARG A 233 7.69 -26.38 -20.11
C ARG A 233 6.59 -25.79 -19.23
N VAL A 234 5.34 -25.84 -19.69
CA VAL A 234 4.19 -25.29 -18.96
C VAL A 234 4.01 -25.93 -17.58
N CYS A 235 4.08 -27.25 -17.46
CA CYS A 235 3.93 -27.91 -16.15
C CYS A 235 5.03 -27.50 -15.17
N THR A 236 6.27 -27.35 -15.65
CA THR A 236 7.43 -26.96 -14.84
C THR A 236 7.30 -25.50 -14.38
N GLU A 237 6.92 -24.58 -15.26
CA GLU A 237 6.63 -23.18 -14.94
C GLU A 237 5.51 -23.02 -13.90
N LEU A 238 4.45 -23.83 -14.00
CA LEU A 238 3.35 -23.87 -13.02
C LEU A 238 3.76 -24.51 -11.69
N GLY A 239 4.93 -25.16 -11.63
CA GLY A 239 5.53 -25.65 -10.39
C GLY A 239 5.44 -27.16 -10.18
N ALA A 240 5.34 -27.97 -11.24
CA ALA A 240 5.60 -29.40 -11.16
C ALA A 240 7.04 -29.66 -10.70
N GLN A 241 7.22 -30.54 -9.72
CA GLN A 241 8.55 -30.92 -9.21
C GLN A 241 9.28 -31.87 -10.16
N SER A 242 8.52 -32.67 -10.90
CA SER A 242 9.02 -33.57 -11.93
C SER A 242 7.98 -33.70 -13.05
N TYR A 243 8.45 -33.93 -14.29
CA TYR A 243 7.59 -34.14 -15.44
C TYR A 243 8.00 -35.42 -16.18
N ILE A 244 7.04 -36.31 -16.36
CA ILE A 244 7.23 -37.62 -16.97
C ILE A 244 6.44 -37.64 -18.28
N ASP A 245 7.17 -37.82 -19.38
CA ASP A 245 6.59 -37.84 -20.71
C ASP A 245 6.16 -39.27 -21.08
N PHE A 246 4.84 -39.51 -21.13
CA PHE A 246 4.32 -40.85 -21.43
C PHE A 246 4.53 -41.28 -22.89
N THR A 247 4.92 -40.36 -23.80
CA THR A 247 5.18 -40.65 -25.21
C THR A 247 6.61 -41.13 -25.45
N THR A 248 7.56 -40.74 -24.60
CA THR A 248 8.97 -41.15 -24.69
C THR A 248 9.39 -42.14 -23.59
N SER A 249 8.64 -42.25 -22.49
CA SER A 249 8.91 -43.22 -21.42
C SER A 249 8.78 -44.66 -21.93
N LYS A 250 9.78 -45.49 -21.61
CA LYS A 250 9.76 -46.93 -21.89
C LYS A 250 9.01 -47.72 -20.83
N ASP A 251 8.94 -47.20 -19.61
CA ASP A 251 8.21 -47.77 -18.47
C ASP A 251 7.67 -46.64 -17.58
N ILE A 252 6.42 -46.25 -17.85
CA ILE A 252 5.74 -45.18 -17.12
C ILE A 252 5.51 -45.55 -15.64
N VAL A 253 5.48 -46.83 -15.29
CA VAL A 253 5.23 -47.28 -13.91
C VAL A 253 6.47 -47.02 -13.06
N GLU A 254 7.63 -47.44 -13.55
CA GLU A 254 8.90 -47.23 -12.85
C GLU A 254 9.37 -45.78 -12.86
N ASP A 255 9.10 -45.02 -13.94
CA ASP A 255 9.42 -43.59 -13.99
C ASP A 255 8.59 -42.78 -12.96
N VAL A 256 7.31 -43.11 -12.77
CA VAL A 256 6.45 -42.47 -11.74
C VAL A 256 6.86 -42.85 -10.33
N LYS A 257 7.30 -44.09 -10.09
CA LYS A 257 7.84 -44.51 -8.78
C LYS A 257 9.14 -43.79 -8.43
N LYS A 258 10.07 -43.64 -9.38
CA LYS A 258 11.34 -42.92 -9.14
C LYS A 258 11.10 -41.44 -8.82
N ALA A 259 10.07 -40.84 -9.41
CA ALA A 259 9.71 -39.44 -9.18
C ALA A 259 9.25 -39.11 -7.75
N SER A 260 8.92 -40.09 -6.89
CA SER A 260 8.67 -39.86 -5.45
C SER A 260 9.94 -39.84 -4.59
N GLY A 261 11.12 -39.99 -5.20
CA GLY A 261 12.44 -39.97 -4.53
C GLY A 261 12.78 -41.25 -3.77
N ASP A 262 11.79 -41.91 -3.17
CA ASP A 262 11.94 -43.17 -2.44
C ASP A 262 11.71 -44.44 -3.29
N GLY A 263 11.30 -44.29 -4.55
CA GLY A 263 11.00 -45.42 -5.45
C GLY A 263 9.72 -46.18 -5.11
N LEU A 264 8.92 -45.72 -4.13
CA LEU A 264 7.72 -46.42 -3.65
C LEU A 264 6.42 -45.94 -4.34
N GLY A 265 6.46 -44.80 -5.03
CA GLY A 265 5.30 -44.19 -5.66
C GLY A 265 4.72 -42.99 -4.91
N PRO A 266 3.88 -42.18 -5.59
CA PRO A 266 3.21 -41.03 -4.98
C PRO A 266 2.20 -41.47 -3.91
N ASN A 267 1.92 -40.57 -2.97
CA ASN A 267 0.91 -40.72 -1.93
C ASN A 267 -0.51 -40.61 -2.50
N ALA A 268 -0.69 -39.84 -3.58
CA ALA A 268 -1.95 -39.77 -4.31
C ALA A 268 -1.77 -39.71 -5.83
N VAL A 269 -2.79 -40.12 -6.57
CA VAL A 269 -2.87 -40.01 -8.04
C VAL A 269 -4.19 -39.33 -8.40
N LEU A 270 -4.14 -38.18 -9.08
CA LEU A 270 -5.29 -37.52 -9.68
C LEU A 270 -5.39 -37.90 -11.15
N LEU A 271 -6.45 -38.63 -11.50
CA LEU A 271 -6.73 -39.06 -12.87
C LEU A 271 -7.63 -38.03 -13.56
N LEU A 272 -7.01 -37.09 -14.28
CA LEU A 272 -7.68 -36.00 -15.01
C LEU A 272 -7.77 -36.25 -16.52
N ALA A 273 -7.17 -37.34 -17.00
CA ALA A 273 -7.10 -37.69 -18.42
C ALA A 273 -8.46 -38.11 -19.00
N VAL A 274 -8.68 -37.76 -20.26
CA VAL A 274 -9.88 -38.11 -21.06
C VAL A 274 -9.72 -39.43 -21.84
N SER A 275 -8.83 -40.31 -21.39
CA SER A 275 -8.57 -41.62 -21.99
C SER A 275 -8.50 -42.71 -20.91
N GLU A 276 -8.86 -43.94 -21.26
CA GLU A 276 -8.97 -45.04 -20.29
C GLU A 276 -7.61 -45.55 -19.79
N LYS A 277 -6.57 -45.57 -20.64
CA LYS A 277 -5.26 -46.19 -20.33
C LYS A 277 -4.68 -45.76 -18.97
N PRO A 278 -4.63 -44.47 -18.59
CA PRO A 278 -4.25 -44.02 -17.25
C PRO A 278 -4.95 -44.72 -16.08
N PHE A 279 -6.26 -45.00 -16.19
CA PHE A 279 -7.04 -45.64 -15.13
C PHE A 279 -6.60 -47.10 -14.91
N GLN A 280 -6.07 -47.77 -15.94
CA GLN A 280 -5.53 -49.13 -15.82
C GLN A 280 -4.09 -49.19 -15.26
N GLN A 281 -3.39 -48.05 -15.20
CA GLN A 281 -1.98 -47.98 -14.78
C GLN A 281 -1.79 -47.43 -13.35
N ALA A 282 -2.73 -46.64 -12.84
CA ALA A 282 -2.61 -45.96 -11.54
C ALA A 282 -2.30 -46.88 -10.35
N SER A 283 -2.89 -48.07 -10.30
CA SER A 283 -2.67 -49.08 -9.26
C SER A 283 -1.24 -49.65 -9.24
N GLN A 284 -0.53 -49.58 -10.38
CA GLN A 284 0.79 -50.17 -10.56
C GLN A 284 1.92 -49.27 -10.00
N TYR A 285 1.69 -47.95 -9.93
CA TYR A 285 2.68 -46.98 -9.45
C TYR A 285 2.27 -46.21 -8.18
N ILE A 286 1.00 -46.19 -7.74
CA ILE A 286 0.62 -45.67 -6.40
C ILE A 286 1.39 -46.43 -5.31
N ARG A 287 1.74 -45.78 -4.19
CA ARG A 287 2.34 -46.47 -3.03
C ARG A 287 1.29 -47.19 -2.15
N SER A 288 1.73 -48.09 -1.27
CA SER A 288 0.87 -48.71 -0.25
C SER A 288 0.22 -47.64 0.65
N LYS A 289 -1.04 -47.82 1.05
CA LYS A 289 -1.92 -46.82 1.69
C LYS A 289 -2.25 -45.58 0.86
N GLY A 290 -1.74 -45.45 -0.38
CA GLY A 290 -1.99 -44.30 -1.24
C GLY A 290 -3.41 -44.24 -1.80
N THR A 291 -3.80 -43.06 -2.31
CA THR A 291 -5.16 -42.79 -2.83
C THR A 291 -5.16 -42.47 -4.33
N ILE A 292 -5.87 -43.27 -5.12
CA ILE A 292 -6.22 -42.95 -6.51
C ILE A 292 -7.56 -42.21 -6.50
N VAL A 293 -7.60 -41.02 -7.11
CA VAL A 293 -8.79 -40.16 -7.24
C VAL A 293 -9.17 -40.07 -8.72
N CYS A 294 -10.26 -40.72 -9.08
CA CYS A 294 -10.88 -40.66 -10.41
C CYS A 294 -11.67 -39.36 -10.55
N VAL A 295 -11.33 -38.52 -11.54
CA VAL A 295 -11.97 -37.22 -11.80
C VAL A 295 -12.40 -37.08 -13.26
N GLY A 296 -11.54 -37.48 -14.20
CA GLY A 296 -11.86 -37.52 -15.62
C GLY A 296 -12.99 -38.53 -15.91
N LEU A 297 -13.87 -38.19 -16.85
CA LEU A 297 -15.03 -39.00 -17.23
C LEU A 297 -14.97 -39.46 -18.71
N PRO A 298 -13.95 -40.24 -19.13
CA PRO A 298 -13.94 -40.85 -20.45
C PRO A 298 -15.15 -41.81 -20.62
N ALA A 299 -15.85 -41.68 -21.75
CA ALA A 299 -17.03 -42.48 -22.05
C ALA A 299 -16.71 -43.99 -22.02
N ASN A 300 -17.58 -44.78 -21.36
CA ASN A 300 -17.50 -46.23 -21.21
C ASN A 300 -16.25 -46.79 -20.49
N ALA A 301 -15.40 -45.94 -19.91
CA ALA A 301 -14.20 -46.37 -19.19
C ALA A 301 -14.52 -47.03 -17.84
N PHE A 302 -13.66 -47.95 -17.42
CA PHE A 302 -13.67 -48.59 -16.09
C PHE A 302 -12.24 -48.65 -15.52
N ILE A 303 -12.10 -48.93 -14.22
CA ILE A 303 -10.81 -49.09 -13.54
C ILE A 303 -10.59 -50.55 -13.13
N LYS A 304 -9.46 -51.16 -13.53
CA LYS A 304 -9.03 -52.48 -13.05
C LYS A 304 -8.03 -52.33 -11.90
N ALA A 305 -8.40 -52.91 -10.75
CA ALA A 305 -7.55 -53.00 -9.57
C ALA A 305 -7.36 -54.49 -9.21
N PRO A 306 -6.14 -55.05 -9.26
CA PRO A 306 -5.92 -56.44 -8.88
C PRO A 306 -6.25 -56.63 -7.39
N VAL A 307 -7.19 -57.52 -7.07
CA VAL A 307 -7.73 -57.66 -5.70
C VAL A 307 -6.64 -57.91 -4.67
N PHE A 308 -5.74 -58.86 -4.95
CA PHE A 308 -4.66 -59.21 -4.02
C PHE A 308 -3.73 -58.02 -3.74
N ASP A 309 -3.26 -57.34 -4.80
CA ASP A 309 -2.38 -56.17 -4.69
C ASP A 309 -3.07 -55.01 -3.93
N THR A 310 -4.33 -54.73 -4.29
CA THR A 310 -5.15 -53.66 -3.70
C THR A 310 -5.37 -53.89 -2.20
N VAL A 311 -5.68 -55.13 -1.79
CA VAL A 311 -5.91 -55.50 -0.39
C VAL A 311 -4.61 -55.53 0.41
N VAL A 312 -3.56 -56.20 -0.08
CA VAL A 312 -2.29 -56.36 0.65
C VAL A 312 -1.56 -55.02 0.82
N ARG A 313 -1.69 -54.10 -0.14
CA ARG A 313 -1.07 -52.77 -0.09
C ARG A 313 -2.02 -51.71 0.46
N GLU A 314 -3.26 -52.07 0.79
CA GLU A 314 -4.34 -51.19 1.25
C GLU A 314 -4.50 -49.92 0.39
N VAL A 315 -4.57 -50.10 -0.93
CA VAL A 315 -4.73 -49.00 -1.90
C VAL A 315 -6.17 -48.47 -1.87
N ASN A 316 -6.32 -47.16 -1.70
CA ASN A 316 -7.61 -46.49 -1.73
C ASN A 316 -7.95 -46.07 -3.17
N ILE A 317 -9.16 -46.38 -3.63
CA ILE A 317 -9.69 -45.91 -4.93
C ILE A 317 -10.98 -45.13 -4.65
N LYS A 318 -11.02 -43.87 -5.06
CA LYS A 318 -12.14 -42.95 -4.85
C LYS A 318 -12.56 -42.27 -6.15
N GLY A 319 -13.82 -41.90 -6.27
CA GLY A 319 -14.28 -40.89 -7.22
C GLY A 319 -14.32 -39.50 -6.58
N SER A 320 -14.02 -38.46 -7.34
CA SER A 320 -14.27 -37.07 -6.97
C SER A 320 -15.05 -36.38 -8.09
N TYR A 321 -16.24 -35.88 -7.77
CA TYR A 321 -17.06 -35.09 -8.68
C TYR A 321 -16.75 -33.58 -8.51
N VAL A 322 -17.73 -32.70 -8.66
CA VAL A 322 -17.56 -31.26 -8.40
C VAL A 322 -17.61 -30.93 -6.89
N GLY A 323 -16.90 -29.88 -6.50
CA GLY A 323 -16.92 -29.35 -5.14
C GLY A 323 -18.24 -28.66 -4.73
N ASN A 324 -18.45 -28.57 -3.42
CA ASN A 324 -19.59 -27.96 -2.77
C ASN A 324 -19.46 -26.41 -2.65
N ARG A 325 -20.36 -25.77 -1.90
CA ARG A 325 -20.33 -24.31 -1.68
C ARG A 325 -19.10 -23.81 -0.90
N GLN A 326 -18.59 -24.58 0.06
CA GLN A 326 -17.38 -24.25 0.81
C GLN A 326 -16.12 -24.41 -0.06
N ASP A 327 -16.03 -25.54 -0.79
CA ASP A 327 -14.96 -25.80 -1.76
C ASP A 327 -14.86 -24.66 -2.81
N THR A 328 -16.01 -24.07 -3.18
CA THR A 328 -16.08 -22.91 -4.08
C THR A 328 -15.44 -21.67 -3.47
N ALA A 329 -15.78 -21.33 -2.22
CA ALA A 329 -15.25 -20.16 -1.54
C ALA A 329 -13.73 -20.26 -1.36
N GLU A 330 -13.25 -21.44 -0.98
CA GLU A 330 -11.82 -21.74 -0.83
C GLU A 330 -11.08 -21.66 -2.17
N ALA A 331 -11.60 -22.28 -3.24
CA ALA A 331 -10.99 -22.22 -4.56
C ALA A 331 -10.88 -20.78 -5.11
N ILE A 332 -11.90 -19.94 -4.85
CA ILE A 332 -11.91 -18.51 -5.18
C ILE A 332 -10.89 -17.73 -4.35
N ASP A 333 -10.74 -18.03 -3.05
CA ASP A 333 -9.78 -17.37 -2.18
C ASP A 333 -8.32 -17.67 -2.58
N PHE A 334 -8.00 -18.92 -2.93
CA PHE A 334 -6.69 -19.28 -3.49
C PHE A 334 -6.37 -18.50 -4.79
N PHE A 335 -7.37 -18.31 -5.66
CA PHE A 335 -7.23 -17.46 -6.85
C PHE A 335 -7.04 -15.98 -6.48
N ARG A 336 -7.86 -15.45 -5.57
CA ARG A 336 -7.80 -14.05 -5.09
C ARG A 336 -6.46 -13.70 -4.47
N ARG A 337 -5.84 -14.62 -3.72
CA ARG A 337 -4.48 -14.49 -3.16
C ARG A 337 -3.36 -14.59 -4.21
N GLY A 338 -3.68 -14.72 -5.50
CA GLY A 338 -2.72 -14.78 -6.59
C GLY A 338 -1.94 -16.10 -6.71
N LEU A 339 -2.33 -17.12 -5.94
CA LEU A 339 -1.66 -18.42 -5.90
C LEU A 339 -1.99 -19.30 -7.12
N ILE A 340 -3.12 -19.03 -7.77
CA ILE A 340 -3.63 -19.77 -8.93
C ILE A 340 -3.82 -18.81 -10.10
N LYS A 341 -3.24 -19.13 -11.26
CA LYS A 341 -3.37 -18.38 -12.51
C LYS A 341 -3.94 -19.28 -13.59
N ALA A 342 -4.98 -18.81 -14.27
CA ALA A 342 -5.58 -19.50 -15.41
C ALA A 342 -4.87 -19.09 -16.72
N PRO A 343 -4.24 -20.01 -17.47
CA PRO A 343 -3.87 -19.75 -18.86
C PRO A 343 -5.10 -19.91 -19.75
N TYR A 344 -5.66 -18.80 -20.27
CA TYR A 344 -6.83 -18.80 -21.13
C TYR A 344 -6.70 -17.89 -22.36
N LYS A 345 -7.40 -18.25 -23.44
CA LYS A 345 -7.70 -17.38 -24.58
C LYS A 345 -9.16 -16.93 -24.52
N VAL A 346 -9.44 -15.72 -24.99
CA VAL A 346 -10.79 -15.14 -25.07
C VAL A 346 -11.27 -15.13 -26.51
N VAL A 347 -12.53 -15.48 -26.74
CA VAL A 347 -13.23 -15.43 -28.04
C VAL A 347 -14.65 -14.88 -27.86
N GLY A 348 -15.32 -14.41 -28.91
CA GLY A 348 -16.72 -13.96 -28.79
C GLY A 348 -17.69 -15.12 -28.55
N LEU A 349 -18.84 -14.85 -27.89
CA LEU A 349 -19.89 -15.84 -27.67
C LEU A 349 -20.37 -16.49 -28.99
N SER A 350 -20.36 -15.77 -30.11
CA SER A 350 -20.67 -16.30 -31.45
C SER A 350 -19.72 -17.40 -31.93
N GLU A 351 -18.51 -17.48 -31.38
CA GLU A 351 -17.43 -18.37 -31.84
C GLU A 351 -17.36 -19.70 -31.06
N LEU A 352 -18.30 -19.95 -30.15
CA LEU A 352 -18.29 -21.16 -29.30
C LEU A 352 -18.15 -22.48 -30.10
N GLN A 353 -18.78 -22.58 -31.28
CA GLN A 353 -18.68 -23.78 -32.11
C GLN A 353 -17.24 -24.08 -32.55
N SER A 354 -16.47 -23.06 -32.98
CA SER A 354 -15.07 -23.29 -33.39
C SER A 354 -14.18 -23.68 -32.22
N VAL A 355 -14.52 -23.27 -30.99
CA VAL A 355 -13.86 -23.78 -29.78
C VAL A 355 -14.14 -25.28 -29.59
N TYR A 356 -15.38 -25.74 -29.78
CA TYR A 356 -15.70 -27.17 -29.73
C TYR A 356 -14.99 -27.97 -30.81
N ASP A 357 -14.88 -27.43 -32.03
CA ASP A 357 -14.17 -28.08 -33.12
C ASP A 357 -12.67 -28.24 -32.77
N LEU A 358 -12.03 -27.19 -32.23
CA LEU A 358 -10.65 -27.24 -31.73
C LEU A 358 -10.47 -28.20 -30.54
N MET A 359 -11.48 -28.38 -29.68
CA MET A 359 -11.48 -29.38 -28.61
C MET A 359 -11.51 -30.80 -29.17
N LEU A 360 -12.35 -31.06 -30.17
CA LEU A 360 -12.45 -32.36 -30.85
C LEU A 360 -11.14 -32.74 -31.56
N GLU A 361 -10.47 -31.77 -32.17
CA GLU A 361 -9.16 -31.94 -32.80
C GLU A 361 -7.99 -32.03 -31.80
N GLY A 362 -8.24 -31.81 -30.50
CA GLY A 362 -7.19 -31.82 -29.46
C GLY A 362 -6.18 -30.66 -29.54
N LYS A 363 -6.48 -29.60 -30.29
CA LYS A 363 -5.57 -28.48 -30.58
C LYS A 363 -5.54 -27.38 -29.50
N ILE A 364 -6.31 -27.51 -28.42
CA ILE A 364 -6.37 -26.50 -27.35
C ILE A 364 -5.26 -26.72 -26.31
N ALA A 365 -4.37 -25.73 -26.21
CA ALA A 365 -3.51 -25.52 -25.05
C ALA A 365 -4.20 -24.55 -24.06
N GLY A 366 -4.22 -24.91 -22.77
CA GLY A 366 -4.84 -24.09 -21.72
C GLY A 366 -6.38 -24.15 -21.71
N ARG A 367 -7.03 -22.99 -21.60
CA ARG A 367 -8.50 -22.82 -21.52
C ARG A 367 -9.01 -21.83 -22.56
N TYR A 368 -10.30 -21.90 -22.88
CA TYR A 368 -11.01 -20.86 -23.60
C TYR A 368 -12.10 -20.23 -22.72
N VAL A 369 -12.34 -18.94 -22.91
CA VAL A 369 -13.38 -18.15 -22.23
C VAL A 369 -14.14 -17.37 -23.30
N VAL A 370 -15.47 -17.49 -23.32
CA VAL A 370 -16.32 -16.68 -24.20
C VAL A 370 -16.62 -15.31 -23.59
N ASP A 371 -16.53 -14.27 -24.42
CA ASP A 371 -16.85 -12.87 -24.15
C ASP A 371 -18.22 -12.50 -24.73
N THR A 372 -18.95 -11.63 -24.03
CA THR A 372 -20.34 -11.25 -24.29
C THR A 372 -20.51 -9.74 -24.60
N THR A 373 -19.47 -9.06 -25.11
CA THR A 373 -19.27 -7.57 -25.01
C THR A 373 -18.77 -6.84 -26.30
N MET A 374 -18.59 -5.50 -26.35
CA MET A 374 -19.72 -4.54 -26.63
C MET A 374 -19.57 -3.20 -27.54
N PRO A 375 -18.71 -3.02 -28.61
CA PRO A 375 -17.94 -1.78 -29.07
C PRO A 375 -18.52 -0.36 -29.53
N LEU A 376 -17.63 0.68 -29.60
CA LEU A 376 -17.83 2.16 -29.88
C LEU A 376 -16.60 2.88 -30.53
N ILE A 377 -16.82 3.88 -31.40
CA ILE A 377 -15.81 4.73 -32.06
C ILE A 377 -16.14 6.23 -31.88
N ILE A 378 -15.19 7.05 -31.44
CA ILE A 378 -15.34 8.51 -31.33
C ILE A 378 -14.43 9.21 -32.35
N VAL A 379 -15.01 10.02 -33.26
CA VAL A 379 -14.25 10.83 -34.22
C VAL A 379 -13.94 12.20 -33.61
N THR A 380 -12.72 12.71 -33.76
CA THR A 380 -12.26 14.00 -33.22
C THR A 380 -11.47 14.80 -34.27
N GLY A 381 -11.52 16.14 -34.20
CA GLY A 381 -10.73 17.05 -35.03
C GLY A 381 -11.07 18.50 -34.69
N PHE A 382 -10.34 19.48 -35.22
CA PHE A 382 -10.71 20.89 -35.07
C PHE A 382 -12.08 21.19 -35.73
N PRO A 383 -12.74 22.31 -35.40
CA PRO A 383 -13.85 22.81 -36.22
C PRO A 383 -13.43 22.88 -37.68
N THR A 384 -14.34 22.62 -38.63
CA THR A 384 -14.03 22.63 -40.08
C THR A 384 -12.85 21.75 -40.57
N SER A 385 -12.25 20.88 -39.73
CA SER A 385 -11.23 19.90 -40.14
C SER A 385 -11.81 18.70 -40.93
N GLY A 386 -13.00 18.87 -41.50
CA GLY A 386 -13.82 17.87 -42.18
C GLY A 386 -13.98 16.52 -41.48
N LYS A 387 -13.96 16.51 -40.15
CA LYS A 387 -14.27 15.34 -39.32
C LYS A 387 -15.54 14.59 -39.77
N THR A 388 -16.55 15.32 -40.27
CA THR A 388 -17.84 14.75 -40.70
C THR A 388 -17.72 14.07 -42.06
N THR A 389 -16.95 14.63 -43.01
CA THR A 389 -16.55 13.93 -44.24
C THR A 389 -15.82 12.62 -43.94
N ARG A 390 -14.83 12.61 -43.04
CA ARG A 390 -14.10 11.37 -42.68
C ARG A 390 -14.96 10.37 -41.90
N ALA A 391 -15.90 10.83 -41.07
CA ALA A 391 -16.89 9.98 -40.40
C ALA A 391 -17.85 9.30 -41.39
N LYS A 392 -18.29 10.02 -42.43
CA LYS A 392 -19.10 9.45 -43.54
C LYS A 392 -18.31 8.42 -44.34
N GLN A 393 -17.06 8.71 -44.70
CA GLN A 393 -16.18 7.74 -45.39
C GLN A 393 -15.96 6.47 -44.56
N LEU A 394 -15.69 6.61 -43.26
CA LEU A 394 -15.57 5.48 -42.33
C LEU A 394 -16.88 4.67 -42.26
N HIS A 395 -18.03 5.34 -42.24
CA HIS A 395 -19.33 4.67 -42.25
C HIS A 395 -19.55 3.84 -43.53
N THR A 396 -19.23 4.38 -44.70
CA THR A 396 -19.29 3.65 -45.97
C THR A 396 -18.34 2.45 -45.99
N TYR A 397 -17.07 2.66 -45.64
CA TYR A 397 -16.07 1.59 -45.55
C TYR A 397 -16.49 0.45 -44.59
N LEU A 398 -16.96 0.79 -43.39
CA LEU A 398 -17.42 -0.21 -42.42
C LEU A 398 -18.69 -0.92 -42.91
N THR A 399 -19.61 -0.22 -43.58
CA THR A 399 -20.79 -0.83 -44.21
C THR A 399 -20.39 -1.89 -45.24
N GLU A 400 -19.38 -1.62 -46.05
CA GLU A 400 -18.86 -2.56 -47.05
C GLU A 400 -18.12 -3.74 -46.41
N ARG A 401 -17.23 -3.49 -45.44
CA ARG A 401 -16.53 -4.55 -44.67
C ARG A 401 -17.51 -5.49 -43.97
N ILE A 402 -18.56 -4.96 -43.35
CA ILE A 402 -19.60 -5.76 -42.68
C ILE A 402 -20.36 -6.63 -43.69
N LYS A 403 -20.70 -6.10 -44.87
CA LYS A 403 -21.33 -6.88 -45.96
C LYS A 403 -20.41 -7.98 -46.47
N GLN A 404 -19.15 -7.68 -46.76
CA GLN A 404 -18.15 -8.66 -47.23
C GLN A 404 -17.93 -9.79 -46.20
N ALA A 405 -17.76 -9.45 -44.92
CA ALA A 405 -17.62 -10.41 -43.83
C ALA A 405 -18.88 -11.27 -43.59
N SER A 406 -20.04 -10.85 -44.10
CA SER A 406 -21.28 -11.64 -44.05
C SER A 406 -21.37 -12.63 -45.22
N SER A 407 -20.84 -12.27 -46.39
CA SER A 407 -20.90 -13.08 -47.62
C SER A 407 -20.02 -14.34 -47.63
N SER A 408 -19.04 -14.44 -46.74
CA SER A 408 -18.17 -15.62 -46.59
C SER A 408 -18.72 -16.70 -45.65
N SER A 409 -19.89 -16.48 -45.04
CA SER A 409 -20.57 -17.45 -44.17
C SER A 409 -22.00 -17.68 -44.63
N ALA A 410 -22.51 -18.92 -44.57
CA ALA A 410 -23.84 -19.28 -45.06
C ALA A 410 -25.02 -18.82 -44.15
N ALA A 411 -24.83 -17.77 -43.35
CA ALA A 411 -25.81 -17.26 -42.39
C ALA A 411 -26.40 -15.92 -42.86
N ALA A 412 -27.74 -15.83 -42.95
CA ALA A 412 -28.46 -14.72 -43.58
C ALA A 412 -28.56 -13.42 -42.73
N ASN A 413 -27.64 -13.16 -41.80
CA ASN A 413 -27.66 -11.96 -40.94
C ASN A 413 -26.24 -11.40 -40.70
N PRO A 414 -26.04 -10.07 -40.78
CA PRO A 414 -24.72 -9.46 -40.60
C PRO A 414 -24.21 -9.50 -39.15
N LYS A 415 -22.90 -9.71 -39.01
CA LYS A 415 -22.20 -9.86 -37.70
C LYS A 415 -22.30 -8.61 -36.81
N TYR A 416 -22.34 -7.42 -37.43
CA TYR A 416 -22.44 -6.11 -36.76
C TYR A 416 -23.48 -5.22 -37.43
N ARG A 417 -24.06 -4.30 -36.66
CA ARG A 417 -24.94 -3.19 -37.05
C ARG A 417 -24.14 -1.90 -36.90
N LEU A 418 -24.29 -0.97 -37.84
CA LEU A 418 -23.52 0.28 -37.85
C LEU A 418 -24.45 1.46 -37.57
N HIS A 419 -24.03 2.36 -36.68
CA HIS A 419 -24.75 3.58 -36.34
C HIS A 419 -23.82 4.78 -36.52
N LEU A 420 -24.28 5.81 -37.21
CA LEU A 420 -23.65 7.13 -37.22
C LEU A 420 -24.49 8.08 -36.37
N ILE A 421 -23.91 8.64 -35.32
CA ILE A 421 -24.56 9.64 -34.45
C ILE A 421 -23.75 10.93 -34.55
N SER A 422 -24.39 11.99 -35.03
CA SER A 422 -23.82 13.34 -35.19
C SER A 422 -24.83 14.42 -34.81
N ASP A 423 -24.35 15.65 -34.66
CA ASP A 423 -25.19 16.85 -34.46
C ASP A 423 -26.28 16.94 -35.56
N GLN A 424 -25.97 16.55 -36.81
CA GLN A 424 -26.91 16.52 -37.93
C GLN A 424 -28.00 15.45 -37.77
N THR A 425 -27.64 14.21 -37.40
CA THR A 425 -28.62 13.11 -37.23
C THR A 425 -29.61 13.33 -36.06
N LEU A 426 -29.31 14.28 -35.19
CA LEU A 426 -30.12 14.65 -34.02
C LEU A 426 -30.71 16.07 -34.13
N SER A 427 -30.59 16.71 -35.30
CA SER A 427 -31.09 18.07 -35.58
C SER A 427 -30.61 19.15 -34.60
N ILE A 428 -29.39 19.01 -34.08
CA ILE A 428 -28.79 19.96 -33.11
C ILE A 428 -28.21 21.15 -33.88
N SER A 429 -28.76 22.34 -33.64
CA SER A 429 -28.28 23.60 -34.23
C SER A 429 -26.86 23.94 -33.76
N ARG A 430 -26.01 24.45 -34.66
CA ARG A 430 -24.68 24.96 -34.31
C ARG A 430 -24.71 26.24 -33.45
N SER A 431 -25.86 26.90 -33.33
CA SER A 431 -26.03 28.05 -32.41
C SER A 431 -25.94 27.68 -30.92
N VAL A 432 -25.95 26.38 -30.56
CA VAL A 432 -25.69 25.95 -29.16
C VAL A 432 -24.28 26.27 -28.67
N TYR A 433 -23.36 26.58 -29.59
CA TYR A 433 -21.96 26.94 -29.31
C TYR A 433 -21.70 28.45 -29.25
N ASP A 434 -22.73 29.28 -29.46
CA ASP A 434 -22.61 30.73 -29.38
C ASP A 434 -22.63 31.20 -27.91
N LEU A 435 -21.52 31.79 -27.47
CA LEU A 435 -21.32 32.34 -26.12
C LEU A 435 -21.16 33.88 -26.14
N SER A 436 -21.28 34.52 -27.31
CA SER A 436 -21.12 35.97 -27.49
C SER A 436 -22.13 36.75 -26.63
N VAL A 437 -23.38 36.27 -26.61
CA VAL A 437 -24.53 36.82 -25.88
C VAL A 437 -24.49 36.64 -24.34
N LEU A 438 -23.44 36.02 -23.78
CA LEU A 438 -23.32 35.75 -22.33
C LEU A 438 -22.11 36.48 -21.70
N PRO A 439 -22.26 37.07 -20.50
CA PRO A 439 -21.14 37.63 -19.73
C PRO A 439 -20.04 36.60 -19.44
N ALA A 440 -18.77 37.02 -19.50
CA ALA A 440 -17.61 36.11 -19.42
C ALA A 440 -17.63 35.15 -18.21
N HIS A 441 -18.11 35.63 -17.06
CA HIS A 441 -18.19 34.84 -15.82
C HIS A 441 -19.30 33.77 -15.80
N THR A 442 -20.27 33.80 -16.74
CA THR A 442 -21.33 32.78 -16.87
C THR A 442 -21.11 31.81 -18.03
N ARG A 443 -20.10 32.02 -18.88
CA ARG A 443 -19.88 31.24 -20.12
C ARG A 443 -19.61 29.74 -19.88
N SER A 444 -19.09 29.36 -18.72
CA SER A 444 -18.91 27.96 -18.30
C SER A 444 -20.21 27.24 -17.89
N ALA A 445 -21.30 27.99 -17.72
CA ALA A 445 -22.57 27.48 -17.20
C ALA A 445 -23.67 27.34 -18.27
N ASN A 446 -23.38 27.60 -19.56
CA ASN A 446 -24.37 27.63 -20.65
C ASN A 446 -25.32 26.41 -20.65
N ALA A 447 -26.62 26.66 -20.78
CA ALA A 447 -27.66 25.65 -20.75
C ALA A 447 -27.81 24.92 -22.10
N SER A 448 -27.77 25.64 -23.22
CA SER A 448 -27.99 25.05 -24.56
C SER A 448 -26.93 24.00 -24.93
N GLU A 449 -25.67 24.25 -24.58
CA GLU A 449 -24.56 23.29 -24.72
C GLU A 449 -24.79 22.02 -23.86
N LYS A 450 -25.38 22.17 -22.66
CA LYS A 450 -25.69 21.04 -21.75
C LYS A 450 -26.85 20.19 -22.27
N ASP A 451 -27.88 20.81 -22.83
CA ASP A 451 -29.07 20.12 -23.35
C ASP A 451 -28.75 19.36 -24.65
N ALA A 452 -27.95 19.98 -25.53
CA ALA A 452 -27.36 19.28 -26.68
C ALA A 452 -26.54 18.06 -26.22
N ARG A 453 -25.69 18.22 -25.20
CA ARG A 453 -24.87 17.14 -24.64
C ARG A 453 -25.68 16.01 -24.01
N ALA A 454 -26.76 16.33 -23.30
CA ALA A 454 -27.69 15.33 -22.77
C ALA A 454 -28.37 14.55 -23.91
N SER A 455 -28.74 15.23 -24.99
CA SER A 455 -29.40 14.65 -26.16
C SER A 455 -28.50 13.65 -26.90
N ILE A 456 -27.25 14.03 -27.22
CA ILE A 456 -26.29 13.12 -27.87
C ILE A 456 -25.90 11.96 -26.94
N TYR A 457 -25.63 12.24 -25.66
CA TYR A 457 -25.30 11.21 -24.68
C TYR A 457 -26.43 10.17 -24.54
N GLY A 458 -27.68 10.62 -24.51
CA GLY A 458 -28.85 9.75 -24.50
C GLY A 458 -28.99 8.93 -25.79
N ALA A 459 -28.67 9.50 -26.95
CA ALA A 459 -28.67 8.77 -28.23
C ALA A 459 -27.60 7.67 -28.26
N VAL A 460 -26.35 7.98 -27.91
CA VAL A 460 -25.25 7.02 -27.85
C VAL A 460 -25.57 5.90 -26.85
N LYS A 461 -25.98 6.24 -25.62
CA LYS A 461 -26.26 5.26 -24.56
C LYS A 461 -27.37 4.26 -24.89
N ARG A 462 -28.32 4.63 -25.77
CA ARG A 462 -29.39 3.71 -26.23
C ARG A 462 -28.91 2.61 -27.19
N VAL A 463 -27.75 2.77 -27.85
CA VAL A 463 -27.29 1.87 -28.92
C VAL A 463 -25.98 1.13 -28.62
N LEU A 464 -25.37 1.31 -27.44
CA LEU A 464 -24.13 0.60 -27.08
C LEU A 464 -24.39 -0.91 -26.85
N SER A 465 -24.11 -1.77 -27.84
CA SER A 465 -24.02 -3.23 -27.62
C SER A 465 -22.98 -3.97 -28.46
N ASP A 466 -22.86 -5.29 -28.24
CA ASP A 466 -21.91 -6.20 -28.89
C ASP A 466 -22.22 -6.46 -30.36
N LYS A 467 -23.43 -6.05 -30.75
CA LYS A 467 -23.95 -6.07 -32.10
C LYS A 467 -23.74 -4.76 -32.82
N ASP A 468 -23.28 -3.72 -32.15
CA ASP A 468 -23.30 -2.36 -32.67
C ASP A 468 -21.87 -1.81 -32.79
N ILE A 469 -21.62 -1.09 -33.88
CA ILE A 469 -20.48 -0.21 -34.02
C ILE A 469 -21.06 1.20 -34.13
N VAL A 470 -20.73 2.06 -33.16
CA VAL A 470 -21.25 3.43 -33.10
C VAL A 470 -20.15 4.39 -33.50
N ILE A 471 -20.32 5.11 -34.60
CA ILE A 471 -19.46 6.24 -35.00
C ILE A 471 -20.07 7.51 -34.41
N LEU A 472 -19.35 8.17 -33.50
CA LEU A 472 -19.77 9.44 -32.91
C LEU A 472 -19.05 10.62 -33.58
N ASP A 473 -19.82 11.53 -34.17
CA ASP A 473 -19.39 12.75 -34.85
C ASP A 473 -20.20 13.99 -34.39
N GLY A 474 -20.35 14.14 -33.08
CA GLY A 474 -21.06 15.28 -32.46
C GLY A 474 -20.46 15.67 -31.12
N LEU A 475 -20.57 16.94 -30.74
CA LEU A 475 -20.05 17.56 -29.48
C LEU A 475 -18.60 17.22 -29.07
N ASN A 476 -17.80 16.71 -29.99
CA ASN A 476 -16.50 16.12 -29.70
C ASN A 476 -15.44 17.12 -29.19
N TYR A 477 -15.63 18.43 -29.35
CA TYR A 477 -14.74 19.49 -28.84
C TYR A 477 -14.59 19.51 -27.31
N ILE A 478 -15.44 18.79 -26.55
CA ILE A 478 -15.46 18.78 -25.09
C ILE A 478 -14.76 17.53 -24.53
N LYS A 479 -13.49 17.66 -24.17
CA LYS A 479 -12.62 16.56 -23.73
C LYS A 479 -13.13 15.77 -22.51
N GLY A 480 -13.64 16.47 -21.49
CA GLY A 480 -14.19 15.81 -20.29
C GLY A 480 -15.42 14.94 -20.54
N TRP A 481 -16.17 15.20 -21.63
CA TRP A 481 -17.37 14.42 -21.99
C TRP A 481 -17.02 13.11 -22.71
N ARG A 482 -15.92 13.07 -23.46
CA ARG A 482 -15.40 11.82 -24.06
C ARG A 482 -15.04 10.79 -22.99
N TYR A 483 -14.46 11.24 -21.87
CA TYR A 483 -14.20 10.36 -20.72
C TYR A 483 -15.48 9.78 -20.11
N GLN A 484 -16.56 10.57 -20.05
CA GLN A 484 -17.87 10.10 -19.57
C GLN A 484 -18.44 9.00 -20.50
N LEU A 485 -18.37 9.22 -21.83
CA LEU A 485 -18.78 8.23 -22.82
C LEU A 485 -17.88 6.98 -22.80
N PHE A 486 -16.57 7.15 -22.63
CA PHE A 486 -15.62 6.05 -22.42
C PHE A 486 -15.97 5.23 -21.17
N CYS A 487 -16.43 5.87 -20.09
CA CYS A 487 -16.87 5.17 -18.88
C CYS A 487 -18.18 4.40 -19.08
N GLU A 488 -19.17 4.99 -19.76
CA GLU A 488 -20.41 4.30 -20.14
C GLU A 488 -20.11 3.09 -21.03
N ALA A 489 -19.31 3.30 -22.07
CA ALA A 489 -18.79 2.26 -22.93
C ALA A 489 -18.10 1.17 -22.09
N LYS A 490 -17.11 1.50 -21.26
CA LYS A 490 -16.41 0.53 -20.40
C LYS A 490 -17.33 -0.18 -19.40
N ALA A 491 -18.42 0.45 -18.94
CA ALA A 491 -19.41 -0.14 -18.04
C ALA A 491 -20.28 -1.19 -18.74
N VAL A 492 -20.75 -0.92 -19.96
CA VAL A 492 -21.36 -1.94 -20.83
C VAL A 492 -20.33 -2.77 -21.59
N ARG A 493 -19.02 -2.56 -21.34
CA ARG A 493 -17.84 -3.29 -21.88
C ARG A 493 -17.66 -3.20 -23.40
N THR A 494 -17.93 -2.02 -23.89
CA THR A 494 -17.77 -1.54 -25.24
C THR A 494 -16.31 -1.12 -25.50
N PRO A 495 -15.52 -1.84 -26.32
CA PRO A 495 -14.25 -1.32 -26.83
C PRO A 495 -14.44 0.06 -27.45
N SER A 496 -13.83 1.07 -26.83
CA SER A 496 -13.94 2.47 -27.22
C SER A 496 -12.59 2.93 -27.77
N CYS A 497 -12.58 3.49 -28.98
CA CYS A 497 -11.39 4.14 -29.56
C CYS A 497 -11.68 5.57 -30.00
N VAL A 498 -10.60 6.36 -30.13
CA VAL A 498 -10.64 7.75 -30.62
C VAL A 498 -9.88 7.81 -31.94
N LEU A 499 -10.56 8.26 -33.01
CA LEU A 499 -9.99 8.53 -34.34
C LEU A 499 -9.84 10.04 -34.52
N GLN A 500 -8.61 10.54 -34.57
CA GLN A 500 -8.33 11.95 -34.82
C GLN A 500 -8.15 12.25 -36.31
N VAL A 501 -8.84 13.27 -36.79
CA VAL A 501 -8.59 13.89 -38.09
C VAL A 501 -7.57 15.01 -37.91
N GLY A 502 -6.38 14.79 -38.46
CA GLY A 502 -5.25 15.73 -38.42
C GLY A 502 -5.41 16.84 -39.45
N CYS A 503 -5.53 18.07 -38.98
CA CYS A 503 -5.55 19.29 -39.80
C CYS A 503 -4.87 20.38 -38.96
N SER A 504 -4.13 21.30 -39.57
CA SER A 504 -3.58 22.44 -38.84
C SER A 504 -4.71 23.41 -38.44
N LYS A 505 -4.51 24.17 -37.36
CA LYS A 505 -5.48 25.17 -36.89
C LYS A 505 -5.69 26.25 -37.95
N GLU A 506 -4.61 26.59 -38.64
CA GLU A 506 -4.52 27.56 -39.73
C GLU A 506 -5.34 27.08 -40.92
N ARG A 507 -5.15 25.84 -41.39
CA ARG A 507 -5.92 25.29 -42.53
C ARG A 507 -7.40 25.08 -42.18
N SER A 508 -7.66 24.64 -40.96
CA SER A 508 -9.02 24.56 -40.38
C SER A 508 -9.72 25.92 -40.37
N LYS A 509 -8.98 27.01 -40.11
CA LYS A 509 -9.48 28.40 -40.11
C LYS A 509 -9.74 28.91 -41.51
N GLU A 510 -8.79 28.76 -42.43
CA GLU A 510 -8.95 29.09 -43.86
C GLU A 510 -10.21 28.44 -44.43
N VAL A 511 -10.42 27.15 -44.17
CA VAL A 511 -11.62 26.43 -44.63
C VAL A 511 -12.91 26.98 -44.01
N ASN A 512 -12.89 27.51 -42.79
CA ASN A 512 -14.05 28.19 -42.20
C ASN A 512 -14.31 29.56 -42.86
N GLU A 513 -13.25 30.32 -43.13
CA GLU A 513 -13.29 31.63 -43.79
C GLU A 513 -13.74 31.52 -45.25
N GLU A 514 -13.23 30.54 -46.00
CA GLU A 514 -13.70 30.16 -47.35
C GLU A 514 -15.22 29.87 -47.35
N ARG A 515 -15.71 29.13 -46.34
CA ARG A 515 -17.14 28.78 -46.21
C ARG A 515 -18.01 29.97 -45.74
N LEU A 516 -17.45 30.92 -44.99
CA LEU A 516 -18.12 32.18 -44.65
C LEU A 516 -18.22 33.09 -45.90
N ALA A 517 -17.18 33.14 -46.72
CA ALA A 517 -17.14 33.96 -47.94
C ALA A 517 -18.13 33.49 -49.02
N ARG A 518 -18.43 32.19 -49.10
CA ARG A 518 -19.44 31.62 -50.03
C ARG A 518 -20.90 31.84 -49.62
N ARG A 519 -21.15 32.43 -48.46
CA ARG A 519 -22.50 32.57 -47.88
C ARG A 519 -23.47 33.60 -48.54
N PRO A 520 -23.04 34.64 -49.28
CA PRO A 520 -23.97 35.66 -49.82
C PRO A 520 -24.97 35.19 -50.88
N GLU A 521 -24.73 34.11 -51.62
CA GLU A 521 -25.52 33.79 -52.84
C GLU A 521 -26.75 32.89 -52.63
N LYS A 522 -27.00 32.38 -51.41
CA LYS A 522 -28.09 31.41 -51.14
C LYS A 522 -29.36 31.98 -50.48
N GLU A 523 -29.42 33.26 -50.12
CA GLU A 523 -30.61 33.83 -49.42
C GLU A 523 -31.76 34.28 -50.34
N GLU A 524 -31.60 34.31 -51.67
CA GLU A 524 -32.64 34.81 -52.61
C GLU A 524 -33.47 33.73 -53.35
N ARG A 525 -33.33 32.43 -53.02
CA ARG A 525 -34.16 31.38 -53.66
C ARG A 525 -34.78 30.36 -52.70
N SER A 526 -36.11 30.42 -52.69
CA SER A 526 -37.06 29.33 -52.38
C SER A 526 -37.15 28.87 -50.92
N ALA A 527 -38.11 29.45 -50.20
CA ALA A 527 -38.94 28.63 -49.33
C ALA A 527 -39.63 27.51 -50.15
N THR A 528 -39.96 26.39 -49.50
CA THR A 528 -40.56 25.17 -50.08
C THR A 528 -39.70 24.38 -51.08
N THR A 529 -38.82 23.51 -50.56
CA THR A 529 -38.67 22.09 -50.96
C THR A 529 -37.84 21.36 -49.91
N ASP A 530 -38.21 20.12 -49.55
CA ASP A 530 -37.30 19.18 -48.90
C ASP A 530 -36.16 18.84 -49.87
N ASP A 531 -34.93 19.21 -49.55
CA ASP A 531 -33.76 18.56 -50.14
C ASP A 531 -32.63 18.46 -49.12
N ASN A 532 -32.01 17.28 -49.05
CA ASN A 532 -31.24 16.81 -47.90
C ASN A 532 -29.75 16.63 -48.27
N THR A 533 -29.18 17.67 -48.91
CA THR A 533 -27.92 17.61 -49.66
C THR A 533 -26.76 18.41 -49.04
N ASP A 534 -26.09 17.75 -48.10
CA ASP A 534 -24.63 17.48 -48.13
C ASP A 534 -23.54 18.60 -48.08
N GLU A 535 -23.79 19.82 -47.60
CA GLU A 535 -22.71 20.80 -47.33
C GLU A 535 -22.40 21.03 -45.83
N GLU A 536 -21.15 20.81 -45.41
CA GLU A 536 -20.66 21.20 -44.07
C GLU A 536 -20.57 22.74 -43.94
N GLY A 537 -21.63 23.40 -43.44
CA GLY A 537 -21.63 24.86 -43.24
C GLY A 537 -20.52 25.42 -42.35
N ALA A 538 -20.32 26.74 -42.38
CA ALA A 538 -19.37 27.46 -41.54
C ALA A 538 -19.82 27.63 -40.07
N TYR A 539 -18.88 27.96 -39.19
CA TYR A 539 -19.14 28.51 -37.86
C TYR A 539 -18.92 30.02 -37.85
N ALA A 540 -19.68 30.76 -37.03
CA ALA A 540 -19.39 32.16 -36.73
C ALA A 540 -17.99 32.28 -36.08
N PRO A 541 -17.21 33.35 -36.35
CA PRO A 541 -15.81 33.45 -35.90
C PRO A 541 -15.61 33.22 -34.40
N GLU A 542 -16.43 33.85 -33.54
CA GLU A 542 -16.32 33.68 -32.08
C GLU A 542 -16.67 32.26 -31.61
N SER A 543 -17.64 31.61 -32.25
CA SER A 543 -17.99 30.21 -31.97
C SER A 543 -16.88 29.26 -32.42
N TRP A 544 -16.22 29.55 -33.56
CA TRP A 544 -15.10 28.76 -34.07
C TRP A 544 -13.91 28.83 -33.11
N GLU A 545 -13.48 30.03 -32.70
CA GLU A 545 -12.37 30.23 -31.75
C GLU A 545 -12.68 29.61 -30.37
N ASN A 546 -13.94 29.71 -29.89
CA ASN A 546 -14.38 29.04 -28.66
C ASN A 546 -14.28 27.50 -28.76
N LEU A 547 -14.73 26.90 -29.87
CA LEU A 547 -14.63 25.46 -30.08
C LEU A 547 -13.17 24.99 -30.22
N VAL A 548 -12.30 25.79 -30.85
CA VAL A 548 -10.86 25.54 -30.88
C VAL A 548 -10.25 25.62 -29.47
N PHE A 549 -10.62 26.62 -28.66
CA PHE A 549 -10.17 26.74 -27.27
C PHE A 549 -10.55 25.51 -26.43
N ARG A 550 -11.79 25.01 -26.53
CA ARG A 550 -12.22 23.76 -25.87
C ARG A 550 -11.45 22.53 -26.40
N TYR A 551 -11.10 22.53 -27.69
CA TYR A 551 -10.27 21.49 -28.30
C TYR A 551 -8.79 21.55 -27.87
N GLU A 552 -8.28 22.72 -27.51
CA GLU A 552 -6.89 22.92 -27.07
C GLU A 552 -6.72 22.77 -25.54
N GLU A 553 -7.81 22.89 -24.76
CA GLU A 553 -7.82 22.80 -23.29
C GLU A 553 -7.11 21.54 -22.72
N PRO A 554 -6.19 21.65 -21.74
CA PRO A 554 -5.55 20.48 -21.13
C PRO A 554 -6.50 19.65 -20.27
N ASN A 555 -6.73 18.39 -20.64
CA ASN A 555 -7.58 17.45 -19.90
C ASN A 555 -6.75 16.62 -18.90
N ALA A 556 -7.13 16.58 -17.62
CA ALA A 556 -6.48 15.72 -16.61
C ALA A 556 -6.58 14.21 -16.92
N MET A 557 -7.48 13.83 -17.85
CA MET A 557 -7.74 12.47 -18.28
C MET A 557 -7.05 12.11 -19.61
N THR A 558 -5.93 12.77 -19.96
CA THR A 558 -5.18 12.61 -21.24
C THR A 558 -5.08 11.17 -21.75
N ARG A 559 -4.79 10.20 -20.87
CA ARG A 559 -4.68 8.76 -21.23
C ARG A 559 -5.90 8.20 -21.97
N TRP A 560 -7.10 8.71 -21.70
CA TRP A 560 -8.37 8.25 -22.28
C TRP A 560 -8.85 9.11 -23.46
N ASP A 561 -8.10 10.16 -23.78
CA ASP A 561 -8.42 11.18 -24.78
C ASP A 561 -7.37 11.25 -25.91
N SER A 562 -6.23 10.57 -25.73
CA SER A 562 -5.25 10.33 -26.78
C SER A 562 -5.87 9.57 -27.97
N PRO A 563 -5.61 9.99 -29.21
CA PRO A 563 -6.05 9.25 -30.38
C PRO A 563 -5.38 7.87 -30.40
N LEU A 564 -6.18 6.83 -30.66
CA LEU A 564 -5.64 5.51 -30.99
C LEU A 564 -5.26 5.44 -32.48
N PHE A 565 -5.93 6.24 -33.31
CA PHE A 565 -5.69 6.38 -34.74
C PHE A 565 -5.70 7.86 -35.11
N THR A 566 -4.79 8.24 -36.02
CA THR A 566 -4.76 9.58 -36.63
C THR A 566 -4.84 9.41 -38.14
N LEU A 567 -5.65 10.23 -38.79
CA LEU A 567 -5.86 10.28 -40.24
C LEU A 567 -5.74 11.73 -40.67
N ILE A 568 -4.80 12.06 -41.54
CA ILE A 568 -4.58 13.46 -41.95
C ILE A 568 -5.69 13.84 -42.94
N TRP A 569 -6.23 15.05 -42.80
CA TRP A 569 -7.33 15.56 -43.64
C TRP A 569 -7.00 15.46 -45.13
N GLU A 570 -5.74 15.68 -45.48
CA GLU A 570 -5.17 15.71 -46.84
C GLU A 570 -4.69 14.33 -47.34
N ASP A 571 -4.81 13.27 -46.52
CA ASP A 571 -4.44 11.90 -46.92
C ASP A 571 -5.28 11.41 -48.10
N GLY A 572 -4.61 10.81 -49.09
CA GLY A 572 -5.23 10.16 -50.24
C GLY A 572 -6.06 8.92 -49.86
N GLU A 573 -6.77 8.36 -50.84
CA GLU A 573 -7.66 7.20 -50.62
C GLU A 573 -6.91 5.97 -50.09
N GLU A 574 -5.67 5.76 -50.52
CA GLU A 574 -4.86 4.62 -50.09
C GLU A 574 -4.44 4.70 -48.62
N GLN A 575 -3.93 5.87 -48.18
CA GLN A 575 -3.59 6.12 -46.78
C GLN A 575 -4.84 6.10 -45.88
N THR A 576 -5.93 6.72 -46.35
CA THR A 576 -7.26 6.69 -45.69
C THR A 576 -7.69 5.25 -45.42
N LYS A 577 -7.57 4.37 -46.42
CA LYS A 577 -7.94 2.96 -46.33
C LYS A 577 -7.05 2.19 -45.35
N GLN A 578 -5.74 2.39 -45.37
CA GLN A 578 -4.81 1.74 -44.43
C GLN A 578 -5.13 2.04 -42.95
N VAL A 579 -5.51 3.29 -42.64
CA VAL A 579 -5.95 3.67 -41.28
C VAL A 579 -7.29 3.01 -40.94
N PHE A 580 -8.23 2.91 -41.88
CA PHE A 580 -9.51 2.22 -41.67
C PHE A 580 -9.38 0.69 -41.52
N ASP A 581 -8.48 0.05 -42.26
CA ASP A 581 -8.12 -1.37 -42.09
C ASP A 581 -7.53 -1.60 -40.67
N SER A 582 -6.60 -0.74 -40.25
CA SER A 582 -5.98 -0.81 -38.90
C SER A 582 -7.00 -0.58 -37.77
N LEU A 583 -7.93 0.35 -37.98
CA LEU A 583 -9.02 0.63 -37.05
C LEU A 583 -9.98 -0.57 -36.94
N TRP A 584 -10.34 -1.19 -38.07
CA TRP A 584 -11.18 -2.40 -38.10
C TRP A 584 -10.55 -3.53 -37.30
N GLU A 585 -9.27 -3.83 -37.51
CA GLU A 585 -8.57 -4.90 -36.79
C GLU A 585 -8.53 -4.68 -35.27
N ALA A 586 -8.45 -3.44 -34.81
CA ALA A 586 -8.41 -3.13 -33.38
C ALA A 586 -9.77 -3.18 -32.66
N ILE A 587 -10.90 -3.10 -33.37
CA ILE A 587 -12.25 -3.04 -32.77
C ILE A 587 -13.15 -4.23 -33.12
N ALA A 588 -12.93 -4.88 -34.27
CA ALA A 588 -13.80 -5.91 -34.85
C ALA A 588 -13.05 -7.10 -35.48
N GLY A 589 -11.78 -6.92 -35.86
CA GLY A 589 -10.91 -7.98 -36.37
C GLY A 589 -10.09 -8.72 -35.30
N GLU A 590 -9.01 -9.37 -35.71
CA GLU A 590 -8.27 -10.35 -34.88
C GLU A 590 -7.42 -9.69 -33.78
N ALA A 591 -7.04 -8.42 -33.95
CA ALA A 591 -6.26 -7.65 -32.99
C ALA A 591 -7.11 -6.99 -31.88
N ARG A 592 -8.42 -7.27 -31.81
CA ARG A 592 -9.36 -6.67 -30.85
C ARG A 592 -8.94 -6.94 -29.40
N LYS A 593 -8.61 -5.88 -28.65
CA LYS A 593 -8.26 -5.97 -27.23
C LYS A 593 -9.52 -6.05 -26.34
N GLN A 594 -9.48 -6.95 -25.36
CA GLN A 594 -10.54 -7.16 -24.38
C GLN A 594 -10.64 -5.97 -23.40
N VAL A 595 -11.86 -5.48 -23.13
CA VAL A 595 -12.10 -4.32 -22.25
C VAL A 595 -12.70 -4.74 -20.92
N LYS A 596 -11.87 -4.68 -19.87
CA LYS A 596 -12.27 -4.92 -18.47
C LYS A 596 -13.20 -3.79 -17.96
N PRO A 597 -14.18 -4.08 -17.07
CA PRO A 597 -14.98 -3.06 -16.38
C PRO A 597 -14.13 -2.05 -15.58
N ASN A 598 -14.71 -0.88 -15.29
CA ASN A 598 -14.09 0.12 -14.40
C ASN A 598 -14.67 -0.03 -12.98
N GLN A 599 -13.81 -0.15 -11.95
CA GLN A 599 -14.25 -0.10 -10.53
C GLN A 599 -14.36 1.33 -9.98
N ALA A 600 -13.94 2.35 -10.73
CA ALA A 600 -13.78 3.73 -10.24
C ALA A 600 -15.08 4.57 -10.16
N THR A 601 -16.25 4.01 -10.50
CA THR A 601 -17.52 4.76 -10.58
C THR A 601 -18.35 4.69 -9.29
N VAL A 602 -17.73 5.00 -8.15
CA VAL A 602 -18.45 5.40 -6.93
C VAL A 602 -18.33 6.92 -6.81
N GLN A 603 -19.39 7.63 -7.17
CA GLN A 603 -19.51 9.05 -6.90
C GLN A 603 -19.66 9.25 -5.39
N ARG A 604 -18.56 9.57 -4.69
CA ARG A 604 -18.60 9.88 -3.25
C ARG A 604 -19.58 11.03 -3.00
N SER A 605 -20.37 10.92 -1.93
CA SER A 605 -21.44 11.87 -1.63
C SER A 605 -20.88 13.26 -1.35
N ARG A 606 -21.65 14.28 -1.76
CA ARG A 606 -21.47 15.65 -1.29
C ARG A 606 -22.12 15.76 0.08
N ASP A 607 -21.32 15.72 1.14
CA ASP A 607 -21.72 16.20 2.46
C ASP A 607 -20.64 17.10 3.06
N ALA A 608 -21.07 18.04 3.89
CA ALA A 608 -20.33 19.26 4.17
C ALA A 608 -19.13 19.05 5.11
N GLY A 609 -17.93 18.96 4.52
CA GLY A 609 -16.66 18.82 5.23
C GLY A 609 -15.46 19.31 4.42
N GLY A 610 -15.63 20.41 3.68
CA GLY A 610 -14.54 21.17 3.02
C GLY A 610 -13.54 20.33 2.23
N ASP A 611 -13.91 19.86 1.04
CA ASP A 611 -12.99 19.21 0.09
C ASP A 611 -11.73 20.09 -0.10
N TYR A 612 -10.61 19.62 0.45
CA TYR A 612 -9.33 20.32 0.42
C TYR A 612 -8.92 20.66 -1.01
N LEU A 613 -9.18 19.78 -1.98
CA LEU A 613 -8.84 20.02 -3.37
C LEU A 613 -9.75 21.06 -4.02
N TYR A 614 -11.02 21.15 -3.63
CA TYR A 614 -11.93 22.22 -4.06
C TYR A 614 -11.54 23.58 -3.47
N ASN A 615 -11.24 23.62 -2.17
CA ASN A 615 -10.79 24.84 -1.50
C ASN A 615 -9.43 25.28 -2.08
N LEU A 616 -8.47 24.37 -2.26
CA LEU A 616 -7.17 24.65 -2.87
C LEU A 616 -7.32 25.14 -4.33
N ASP A 617 -8.20 24.52 -5.12
CA ASP A 617 -8.51 24.97 -6.49
C ASP A 617 -9.10 26.39 -6.47
N ARG A 618 -10.03 26.69 -5.56
CA ARG A 618 -10.64 28.03 -5.38
C ARG A 618 -9.62 29.09 -4.94
N GLU A 619 -8.96 28.91 -3.80
CA GLU A 619 -8.04 29.92 -3.23
C GLU A 619 -6.87 30.21 -4.20
N THR A 620 -6.32 29.18 -4.85
CA THR A 620 -5.25 29.40 -5.85
C THR A 620 -5.77 30.10 -7.11
N GLN A 621 -7.05 29.93 -7.46
CA GLN A 621 -7.67 30.65 -8.58
C GLN A 621 -7.93 32.12 -8.22
N ASP A 622 -8.35 32.41 -6.99
CA ASP A 622 -8.53 33.79 -6.50
C ASP A 622 -7.19 34.53 -6.36
N ILE A 623 -6.11 33.84 -6.00
CA ILE A 623 -4.73 34.38 -6.07
C ILE A 623 -4.35 34.75 -7.51
N VAL A 624 -4.57 33.85 -8.48
CA VAL A 624 -4.30 34.15 -9.90
C VAL A 624 -5.14 35.33 -10.40
N LYS A 625 -6.39 35.45 -9.95
CA LYS A 625 -7.25 36.59 -10.24
C LYS A 625 -6.68 37.89 -9.66
N GLN A 626 -6.32 37.92 -8.37
CA GLN A 626 -5.79 39.14 -7.74
C GLN A 626 -4.50 39.64 -8.39
N ILE A 627 -3.63 38.74 -8.87
CA ILE A 627 -2.44 39.12 -9.65
C ILE A 627 -2.83 39.76 -10.98
N LEU A 628 -3.79 39.19 -11.72
CA LEU A 628 -4.23 39.73 -13.00
C LEU A 628 -5.00 41.07 -12.89
N ASP A 629 -5.73 41.26 -11.80
CA ASP A 629 -6.51 42.48 -11.53
C ASP A 629 -5.63 43.65 -11.04
N GLN A 630 -4.49 43.37 -10.40
CA GLN A 630 -3.59 44.39 -9.80
C GLN A 630 -2.31 44.67 -10.62
N GLN A 631 -1.88 43.77 -11.51
CA GLN A 631 -0.64 43.92 -12.28
C GLN A 631 -0.74 45.01 -13.37
N SER A 632 0.28 45.86 -13.48
CA SER A 632 0.40 46.88 -14.53
C SER A 632 0.75 46.27 -15.89
N ASP A 633 0.65 47.07 -16.96
CA ASP A 633 0.99 46.62 -18.31
C ASP A 633 2.50 46.53 -18.59
N GLU A 634 3.35 47.16 -17.77
CA GLU A 634 4.81 47.15 -17.91
C GLU A 634 5.47 46.00 -17.10
N GLY A 635 4.86 45.61 -15.98
CA GLY A 635 5.30 44.51 -15.10
C GLY A 635 6.39 44.91 -14.09
N GLY A 636 6.71 43.99 -13.18
CA GLY A 636 7.61 44.25 -12.05
C GLY A 636 6.93 44.80 -10.78
N ASP A 637 5.61 44.67 -10.66
CA ASP A 637 4.82 45.24 -9.56
C ASP A 637 4.87 44.41 -8.25
N GLU A 638 4.69 45.08 -7.11
CA GLU A 638 4.32 44.46 -5.83
C GLU A 638 2.80 44.26 -5.74
N ILE A 639 2.33 43.02 -5.84
CA ILE A 639 0.90 42.68 -5.71
C ILE A 639 0.55 42.39 -4.26
N ARG A 640 -0.56 42.96 -3.74
CA ARG A 640 -1.01 42.74 -2.36
C ARG A 640 -2.19 41.77 -2.33
N ILE A 641 -1.97 40.62 -1.70
CA ILE A 641 -2.95 39.55 -1.57
C ILE A 641 -3.44 39.49 -0.12
N SER A 642 -4.74 39.71 0.07
CA SER A 642 -5.37 39.69 1.39
C SER A 642 -5.74 38.27 1.79
N LYS A 643 -5.30 37.83 2.99
CA LYS A 643 -5.78 36.59 3.62
C LYS A 643 -7.17 36.86 4.20
N GLY A 644 -8.20 36.18 3.70
CA GLY A 644 -9.61 36.55 3.90
C GLY A 644 -10.09 36.64 5.36
N HIS A 645 -11.08 37.52 5.58
CA HIS A 645 -11.91 37.66 6.79
C HIS A 645 -11.19 37.70 8.15
N GLY A 646 -10.15 38.54 8.28
CA GLY A 646 -9.59 38.98 9.56
C GLY A 646 -8.61 40.13 9.37
N ASN A 647 -8.29 40.88 10.43
CA ASN A 647 -7.28 41.96 10.42
C ASN A 647 -5.85 41.39 10.38
N GLY A 648 -5.54 40.55 9.38
CA GLY A 648 -4.21 39.96 9.17
C GLY A 648 -3.40 40.72 8.12
N GLU A 649 -2.08 40.67 8.24
CA GLU A 649 -1.15 41.30 7.30
C GLU A 649 -1.28 40.72 5.87
N ASN A 650 -1.22 41.60 4.87
CA ASN A 650 -1.29 41.21 3.46
C ASN A 650 0.00 40.48 3.03
N LEU A 651 -0.15 39.45 2.19
CA LEU A 651 0.99 38.88 1.46
C LEU A 651 1.39 39.83 0.33
N ILE A 652 2.66 40.19 0.26
CA ILE A 652 3.25 40.91 -0.87
C ILE A 652 3.85 39.88 -1.83
N VAL A 653 3.51 39.99 -3.11
CA VAL A 653 4.04 39.15 -4.19
C VAL A 653 4.72 40.06 -5.20
N GLU A 654 6.06 40.07 -5.16
CA GLU A 654 6.88 40.74 -6.17
C GLU A 654 6.83 39.97 -7.49
N LEU A 655 6.52 40.66 -8.59
CA LEU A 655 6.56 40.10 -9.93
C LEU A 655 7.93 40.34 -10.58
N PRO A 656 8.41 39.45 -11.46
CA PRO A 656 9.69 39.64 -12.16
C PRO A 656 9.71 40.95 -12.96
N ALA A 657 10.82 41.68 -12.88
CA ALA A 657 11.00 42.91 -13.64
C ALA A 657 11.06 42.65 -15.15
N GLY A 658 10.24 43.38 -15.91
CA GLY A 658 10.15 43.31 -17.37
C GLY A 658 9.14 42.29 -17.89
N ASN A 659 8.01 42.82 -18.38
CA ASN A 659 6.86 42.16 -19.03
C ASN A 659 5.75 41.65 -18.09
N LYS A 660 4.50 41.76 -18.59
CA LYS A 660 3.28 41.31 -17.92
C LYS A 660 3.21 39.78 -17.80
N VAL A 661 2.88 39.26 -16.61
CA VAL A 661 2.77 37.81 -16.37
C VAL A 661 1.37 37.33 -16.79
N GLY A 662 1.22 36.99 -18.06
CA GLY A 662 -0.09 36.61 -18.62
C GLY A 662 -0.74 35.40 -17.93
N LEU A 663 -2.08 35.38 -17.93
CA LEU A 663 -2.93 34.30 -17.40
C LEU A 663 -2.42 32.87 -17.72
N PRO A 664 -1.93 32.53 -18.94
CA PRO A 664 -1.38 31.20 -19.23
C PRO A 664 -0.18 30.79 -18.36
N GLN A 665 0.65 31.75 -17.96
CA GLN A 665 1.84 31.53 -17.13
C GLN A 665 1.48 31.38 -15.65
N LEU A 666 0.61 32.25 -15.12
CA LEU A 666 0.06 32.09 -13.76
C LEU A 666 -0.68 30.76 -13.61
N GLN A 667 -1.47 30.36 -14.60
CA GLN A 667 -2.12 29.04 -14.62
C GLN A 667 -1.12 27.87 -14.75
N ARG A 668 0.06 28.04 -15.36
CA ARG A 668 1.13 27.01 -15.33
C ARG A 668 1.69 26.82 -13.92
N LEU A 669 2.00 27.91 -13.22
CA LEU A 669 2.50 27.85 -11.83
C LEU A 669 1.45 27.26 -10.88
N ARG A 670 0.19 27.72 -10.98
CA ARG A 670 -0.95 27.14 -10.26
C ARG A 670 -1.09 25.64 -10.53
N ARG A 671 -0.99 25.18 -11.78
CA ARG A 671 -1.06 23.74 -12.12
C ARG A 671 0.09 22.92 -11.55
N ALA A 672 1.31 23.46 -11.50
CA ALA A 672 2.45 22.76 -10.86
C ALA A 672 2.21 22.57 -9.35
N PHE A 673 1.79 23.65 -8.67
CA PHE A 673 1.42 23.61 -7.25
C PHE A 673 0.24 22.67 -6.96
N MET A 674 -0.81 22.70 -7.79
CA MET A 674 -1.92 21.76 -7.69
C MET A 674 -1.52 20.31 -7.97
N GLY A 675 -0.54 20.07 -8.86
CA GLY A 675 -0.04 18.73 -9.19
C GLY A 675 0.64 18.06 -8.00
N LEU A 676 1.50 18.81 -7.29
CA LEU A 676 2.16 18.35 -6.06
C LEU A 676 1.15 17.97 -4.96
N ASN A 677 0.06 18.74 -4.84
CA ASN A 677 -0.97 18.54 -3.81
C ASN A 677 -2.10 17.55 -4.20
N ARG A 678 -2.07 16.91 -5.38
CA ARG A 678 -3.15 16.03 -5.90
C ARG A 678 -2.88 14.52 -5.82
N GLY A 679 -1.78 14.07 -5.22
CA GLY A 679 -1.60 12.67 -4.78
C GLY A 679 -1.67 11.59 -5.88
N GLY A 680 -1.15 11.86 -7.08
CA GLY A 680 -1.38 11.06 -8.29
C GLY A 680 -0.61 9.72 -8.43
N ILE A 681 -0.05 9.18 -7.35
CA ILE A 681 0.56 7.84 -7.29
C ILE A 681 -0.04 7.13 -6.07
N GLY A 682 -0.32 5.83 -6.17
CA GLY A 682 -0.79 5.02 -5.05
C GLY A 682 0.29 4.82 -4.00
N LEU A 683 0.58 5.87 -3.23
CA LEU A 683 1.49 5.87 -2.10
C LEU A 683 0.69 5.57 -0.84
N GLU A 684 1.07 4.50 -0.14
CA GLU A 684 0.61 4.26 1.23
C GLU A 684 1.33 5.25 2.15
N LEU A 685 0.55 5.97 2.97
CA LEU A 685 1.08 7.03 3.84
C LEU A 685 1.98 6.43 4.93
N LEU A 686 3.23 6.90 5.00
CA LEU A 686 4.21 6.33 5.92
C LEU A 686 3.91 6.73 7.37
N SER A 687 3.53 5.77 8.22
CA SER A 687 3.42 5.96 9.68
C SER A 687 3.91 4.74 10.46
N PRO A 688 4.70 4.91 11.53
CA PRO A 688 5.28 3.79 12.27
C PRO A 688 4.24 3.04 13.15
N THR A 689 3.03 3.56 13.32
CA THR A 689 1.93 2.88 14.04
C THR A 689 1.49 1.58 13.36
N PHE A 690 1.56 1.53 12.02
CA PHE A 690 1.23 0.35 11.21
C PHE A 690 2.01 -0.90 11.66
N PHE A 691 3.23 -0.73 12.18
CA PHE A 691 4.06 -1.85 12.61
C PHE A 691 3.42 -2.69 13.73
N LEU A 692 2.61 -2.11 14.62
CA LEU A 692 1.95 -2.85 15.70
C LEU A 692 0.75 -3.67 15.21
N GLU A 693 -0.14 -3.07 14.41
CA GLU A 693 -1.23 -3.79 13.75
C GLU A 693 -0.66 -4.97 12.93
N ARG A 694 0.38 -4.71 12.14
CA ARG A 694 1.06 -5.73 11.34
C ARG A 694 1.71 -6.83 12.21
N ALA A 695 2.34 -6.48 13.33
CA ALA A 695 2.93 -7.45 14.23
C ALA A 695 1.87 -8.40 14.82
N ALA A 696 0.77 -7.82 15.33
CA ALA A 696 -0.37 -8.58 15.87
C ALA A 696 -1.11 -9.41 14.82
N ALA A 697 -1.16 -8.96 13.56
CA ALA A 697 -1.76 -9.73 12.46
C ALA A 697 -0.90 -10.92 12.01
N ILE A 698 0.43 -10.85 12.17
CA ILE A 698 1.36 -11.92 11.78
C ILE A 698 1.52 -12.96 12.89
N GLU A 699 1.72 -12.51 14.14
CA GLU A 699 2.10 -13.38 15.25
C GLU A 699 1.44 -12.94 16.57
N PRO A 700 0.10 -13.00 16.66
CA PRO A 700 -0.67 -12.40 17.75
C PRO A 700 -0.27 -12.92 19.14
N GLY A 701 0.10 -14.20 19.25
CA GLY A 701 0.47 -14.86 20.50
C GLY A 701 1.95 -14.72 20.91
N ALA A 702 2.83 -14.14 20.07
CA ALA A 702 4.22 -13.94 20.46
C ALA A 702 4.34 -12.88 21.56
N THR A 703 5.27 -13.07 22.50
CA THR A 703 5.50 -12.12 23.60
C THR A 703 6.06 -10.81 23.06
N ALA A 704 5.26 -9.75 23.14
CA ALA A 704 5.63 -8.41 22.73
C ALA A 704 6.30 -7.62 23.86
N ILE A 705 5.89 -7.82 25.11
CA ILE A 705 6.38 -7.06 26.27
C ILE A 705 6.73 -8.00 27.42
N TYR A 706 7.85 -7.75 28.09
CA TYR A 706 8.22 -8.27 29.40
C TYR A 706 8.46 -7.09 30.35
N HIS A 707 7.91 -7.14 31.57
CA HIS A 707 8.16 -6.13 32.60
C HIS A 707 8.20 -6.74 34.00
N VAL A 708 8.94 -6.11 34.92
CA VAL A 708 8.78 -6.29 36.36
C VAL A 708 8.10 -5.01 36.88
N THR A 709 6.85 -5.15 37.28
CA THR A 709 5.95 -4.07 37.69
C THR A 709 6.33 -3.49 39.05
N ALA A 710 5.77 -2.32 39.40
CA ALA A 710 5.97 -1.67 40.69
C ALA A 710 5.47 -2.49 41.92
N ASN A 711 4.64 -3.53 41.70
CA ASN A 711 4.22 -4.51 42.72
C ASN A 711 5.00 -5.85 42.67
N ASP A 712 6.21 -5.85 42.11
CA ASP A 712 7.13 -6.99 42.00
C ASP A 712 6.54 -8.22 41.27
N LYS A 713 5.68 -7.99 40.26
CA LYS A 713 5.12 -9.05 39.41
C LYS A 713 5.79 -9.07 38.04
N ILE A 714 5.95 -10.27 37.48
CA ILE A 714 6.42 -10.45 36.11
C ILE A 714 5.21 -10.38 35.19
N LEU A 715 5.10 -9.27 34.46
CA LEU A 715 4.09 -9.06 33.45
C LEU A 715 4.67 -9.45 32.08
N ARG A 716 3.96 -10.32 31.36
CA ARG A 716 4.20 -10.60 29.93
C ARG A 716 2.94 -10.27 29.15
N ARG A 717 3.06 -9.51 28.07
CA ARG A 717 1.95 -9.24 27.12
C ARG A 717 2.32 -9.74 25.72
N SER A 718 1.36 -10.35 25.05
CA SER A 718 1.43 -10.76 23.65
C SER A 718 1.26 -9.57 22.69
N TYR A 719 1.56 -9.75 21.40
CA TYR A 719 1.30 -8.71 20.39
C TYR A 719 -0.19 -8.38 20.24
N ALA A 720 -1.08 -9.36 20.41
CA ALA A 720 -2.52 -9.13 20.42
C ALA A 720 -2.92 -8.21 21.59
N GLU A 721 -2.49 -8.51 22.82
CA GLU A 721 -2.81 -7.70 24.00
C GLU A 721 -2.20 -6.28 23.90
N PHE A 722 -0.96 -6.16 23.44
CA PHE A 722 -0.32 -4.86 23.23
C PHE A 722 -1.07 -4.03 22.17
N ALA A 723 -1.47 -4.65 21.05
CA ALA A 723 -2.23 -3.98 20.01
C ALA A 723 -3.66 -3.62 20.45
N ASP A 724 -4.33 -4.47 21.24
CA ASP A 724 -5.65 -4.19 21.80
C ASP A 724 -5.59 -3.02 22.80
N ARG A 725 -4.57 -2.98 23.67
CA ARG A 725 -4.40 -1.91 24.65
C ARG A 725 -4.06 -0.57 24.00
N ALA A 726 -3.13 -0.56 23.03
CA ALA A 726 -2.84 0.63 22.23
C ALA A 726 -4.08 1.11 21.44
N ARG A 727 -4.87 0.19 20.86
CA ARG A 727 -6.15 0.52 20.20
C ARG A 727 -7.16 1.11 21.18
N GLY A 728 -7.28 0.55 22.38
CA GLY A 728 -8.17 1.06 23.43
C GLY A 728 -7.85 2.51 23.77
N LEU A 729 -6.57 2.80 24.07
CA LEU A 729 -6.11 4.17 24.31
C LEU A 729 -6.40 5.08 23.10
N ALA A 730 -6.12 4.63 21.87
CA ALA A 730 -6.39 5.40 20.65
C ALA A 730 -7.87 5.79 20.50
N TYR A 731 -8.80 4.88 20.77
CA TYR A 731 -10.24 5.17 20.73
C TYR A 731 -10.71 6.06 21.90
N TYR A 732 -10.11 5.93 23.09
CA TYR A 732 -10.37 6.84 24.20
C TYR A 732 -9.99 8.28 23.83
N LEU A 733 -8.78 8.48 23.32
CA LEU A 733 -8.28 9.80 22.90
C LEU A 733 -9.16 10.40 21.79
N ALA A 734 -9.50 9.60 20.78
CA ALA A 734 -10.38 10.02 19.69
C ALA A 734 -11.82 10.35 20.15
N LYS A 735 -12.35 9.63 21.14
CA LYS A 735 -13.68 9.88 21.73
C LYS A 735 -13.74 11.19 22.49
N HIS A 736 -12.72 11.48 23.30
CA HIS A 736 -12.65 12.69 24.14
C HIS A 736 -12.04 13.89 23.41
N GLY A 737 -11.47 13.70 22.22
CA GLY A 737 -10.96 14.77 21.36
C GLY A 737 -9.56 15.28 21.74
N TYR A 738 -8.80 14.51 22.52
CA TYR A 738 -7.44 14.87 22.91
C TYR A 738 -6.48 14.82 21.71
N LYS A 739 -5.62 15.83 21.58
CA LYS A 739 -4.72 16.06 20.44
C LYS A 739 -3.25 16.13 20.82
N ARG A 740 -2.88 16.66 21.99
CA ARG A 740 -1.47 16.74 22.42
C ARG A 740 -1.36 16.13 23.80
N VAL A 741 -0.77 14.95 23.84
CA VAL A 741 -0.75 14.12 25.04
C VAL A 741 0.65 14.15 25.63
N GLY A 742 0.78 14.78 26.79
CA GLY A 742 1.97 14.73 27.63
C GLY A 742 2.18 13.33 28.16
N VAL A 743 3.43 12.85 28.17
CA VAL A 743 3.78 11.56 28.76
C VAL A 743 4.98 11.73 29.70
N LEU A 744 4.76 11.40 30.98
CA LEU A 744 5.76 11.46 32.05
C LEU A 744 5.84 10.07 32.73
N ALA A 745 6.66 9.19 32.17
CA ALA A 745 6.82 7.82 32.67
C ALA A 745 8.26 7.30 32.45
N THR A 746 8.57 6.19 33.11
CA THR A 746 9.78 5.40 32.83
C THR A 746 9.52 4.42 31.67
N ASN A 747 10.44 3.51 31.39
CA ASN A 747 10.25 2.49 30.34
C ASN A 747 9.30 1.38 30.85
N THR A 748 8.01 1.69 30.99
CA THR A 748 6.94 0.77 31.38
C THR A 748 6.12 0.30 30.16
N PRO A 749 5.28 -0.75 30.30
CA PRO A 749 4.31 -1.12 29.28
C PRO A 749 3.35 0.01 28.92
N ALA A 750 2.91 0.82 29.90
CA ALA A 750 2.03 1.95 29.65
C ALA A 750 2.69 3.05 28.82
N PHE A 751 3.99 3.31 29.02
CA PHE A 751 4.75 4.23 28.16
C PHE A 751 4.81 3.73 26.71
N LEU A 752 5.08 2.43 26.52
CA LEU A 752 5.12 1.81 25.20
C LEU A 752 3.72 1.77 24.52
N GLU A 753 2.66 1.49 25.28
CA GLU A 753 1.27 1.56 24.84
C GLU A 753 0.85 2.98 24.46
N SER A 754 1.32 3.98 25.21
CA SER A 754 1.09 5.41 24.92
C SER A 754 1.72 5.85 23.60
N ILE A 755 2.96 5.42 23.33
CA ILE A 755 3.66 5.72 22.05
C ILE A 755 2.80 5.33 20.84
N PHE A 756 2.23 4.12 20.84
CA PHE A 756 1.38 3.66 19.73
C PHE A 756 -0.04 4.23 19.80
N GLY A 757 -0.67 4.23 20.97
CA GLY A 757 -2.07 4.62 21.15
C GLY A 757 -2.33 6.10 20.88
N ILE A 758 -1.42 7.01 21.30
CA ILE A 758 -1.54 8.44 21.03
C ILE A 758 -1.53 8.71 19.53
N VAL A 759 -0.51 8.20 18.83
CA VAL A 759 -0.34 8.44 17.39
C VAL A 759 -1.44 7.73 16.58
N ALA A 760 -1.87 6.53 17.00
CA ALA A 760 -2.97 5.82 16.33
C ALA A 760 -4.33 6.53 16.53
N GLY A 761 -4.54 7.19 17.67
CA GLY A 761 -5.68 8.08 17.92
C GLY A 761 -5.62 9.40 17.15
N GLY A 762 -4.50 9.68 16.47
CA GLY A 762 -4.24 10.92 15.74
C GLY A 762 -3.78 12.09 16.61
N GLY A 763 -3.29 11.80 17.81
CA GLY A 763 -2.65 12.76 18.70
C GLY A 763 -1.13 12.86 18.50
N VAL A 764 -0.57 13.94 19.02
CA VAL A 764 0.86 14.23 19.09
C VAL A 764 1.41 13.79 20.45
N LEU A 765 2.47 13.00 20.43
CA LEU A 765 3.19 12.56 21.63
C LEU A 765 4.13 13.67 22.14
N VAL A 766 3.98 14.10 23.39
CA VAL A 766 4.86 15.07 24.05
C VAL A 766 5.58 14.38 25.23
N PRO A 767 6.74 13.75 25.00
CA PRO A 767 7.44 13.00 26.05
C PRO A 767 8.30 13.95 26.90
N ALA A 768 8.08 13.96 28.21
CA ALA A 768 8.94 14.66 29.17
C ALA A 768 9.85 13.68 29.90
N ASN A 769 11.07 14.11 30.22
CA ASN A 769 12.03 13.28 30.94
C ASN A 769 11.82 13.41 32.44
N TYR A 770 11.48 12.30 33.11
CA TYR A 770 11.17 12.24 34.54
C TYR A 770 12.32 12.65 35.49
N ARG A 771 13.54 12.85 34.97
CA ARG A 771 14.71 13.34 35.73
C ARG A 771 14.89 14.85 35.69
N LEU A 772 13.98 15.59 35.05
CA LEU A 772 13.97 17.05 35.03
C LEU A 772 13.30 17.62 36.29
N LYS A 773 13.56 18.89 36.59
CA LYS A 773 12.88 19.60 37.69
C LYS A 773 11.42 19.88 37.32
N SER A 774 10.53 20.02 38.32
CA SER A 774 9.10 20.32 38.11
C SER A 774 8.88 21.56 37.24
N GLU A 775 9.73 22.58 37.37
CA GLU A 775 9.71 23.80 36.54
C GLU A 775 9.97 23.51 35.06
N ASP A 776 10.95 22.66 34.74
CA ASP A 776 11.28 22.27 33.35
C ASP A 776 10.18 21.39 32.73
N VAL A 777 9.61 20.47 33.53
CA VAL A 777 8.47 19.62 33.12
C VAL A 777 7.23 20.48 32.85
N THR A 778 6.95 21.44 33.73
CA THR A 778 5.86 22.43 33.58
C THR A 778 6.08 23.25 32.30
N TYR A 779 7.29 23.79 32.08
CA TYR A 779 7.61 24.52 30.86
C TYR A 779 7.40 23.70 29.59
N ILE A 780 7.83 22.42 29.56
CA ILE A 780 7.64 21.52 28.42
C ILE A 780 6.15 21.36 28.09
N PHE A 781 5.32 21.07 29.09
CA PHE A 781 3.89 20.83 28.89
C PHE A 781 3.08 22.10 28.61
N ASP A 782 3.45 23.24 29.21
CA ASP A 782 2.91 24.56 28.89
C ASP A 782 3.22 24.94 27.43
N PHE A 783 4.48 24.83 27.01
CA PHE A 783 4.94 25.26 25.68
C PHE A 783 4.33 24.42 24.55
N SER A 784 4.20 23.11 24.79
CA SER A 784 3.51 22.17 23.90
C SER A 784 1.99 22.23 23.97
N GLU A 785 1.39 22.97 24.92
CA GLU A 785 -0.06 23.13 25.11
C GLU A 785 -0.79 21.78 25.19
N VAL A 786 -0.30 20.89 26.07
CA VAL A 786 -0.89 19.56 26.26
C VAL A 786 -2.30 19.64 26.84
N ASP A 787 -3.17 18.74 26.38
CA ASP A 787 -4.59 18.69 26.74
C ASP A 787 -4.97 17.40 27.51
N LEU A 788 -4.01 16.49 27.69
CA LEU A 788 -4.02 15.34 28.60
C LEU A 788 -2.58 15.04 29.01
N ILE A 789 -2.33 14.62 30.26
CA ILE A 789 -1.04 14.07 30.68
C ILE A 789 -1.20 12.63 31.16
N ILE A 790 -0.50 11.69 30.53
CA ILE A 790 -0.34 10.32 31.01
C ILE A 790 0.91 10.28 31.90
N VAL A 791 0.77 9.82 33.14
CA VAL A 791 1.82 9.90 34.16
C VAL A 791 1.91 8.63 34.99
N ASP A 792 3.13 8.10 35.13
CA ASP A 792 3.43 7.02 36.07
C ASP A 792 3.28 7.54 37.51
N ARG A 793 2.55 6.79 38.36
CA ARG A 793 2.21 7.16 39.75
C ARG A 793 3.40 7.68 40.57
N GLU A 794 4.61 7.18 40.31
CA GLU A 794 5.83 7.60 41.02
C GLU A 794 6.17 9.09 40.79
N TYR A 795 5.78 9.67 39.64
CA TYR A 795 6.21 11.01 39.19
C TYR A 795 5.09 12.07 39.22
N VAL A 796 3.91 11.76 39.78
CA VAL A 796 2.76 12.68 39.82
C VAL A 796 3.08 14.02 40.51
N SER A 797 3.98 14.03 41.51
CA SER A 797 4.40 15.25 42.21
C SER A 797 5.21 16.24 41.35
N LEU A 798 5.85 15.77 40.27
CA LEU A 798 6.53 16.67 39.31
C LEU A 798 5.53 17.54 38.53
N LEU A 799 4.24 17.20 38.56
CA LEU A 799 3.16 17.94 37.91
C LEU A 799 2.41 18.90 38.86
N ASP A 800 2.82 19.02 40.13
CA ASP A 800 2.08 19.84 41.10
C ASP A 800 2.08 21.33 40.74
N ASP A 801 3.13 21.85 40.11
CA ASP A 801 3.18 23.23 39.64
C ASP A 801 2.31 23.44 38.38
N TYR A 802 2.42 22.53 37.40
CA TYR A 802 1.54 22.50 36.23
C TYR A 802 0.06 22.39 36.61
N ARG A 803 -0.29 21.59 37.63
CA ARG A 803 -1.67 21.45 38.13
C ARG A 803 -2.23 22.76 38.72
N LYS A 804 -1.40 23.61 39.32
CA LYS A 804 -1.82 24.91 39.87
C LYS A 804 -2.23 25.88 38.76
N THR A 805 -1.53 25.86 37.62
CA THR A 805 -1.79 26.74 36.47
C THR A 805 -2.83 26.16 35.51
N HIS A 806 -2.91 24.82 35.38
CA HIS A 806 -3.79 24.10 34.46
C HIS A 806 -4.72 23.10 35.18
N PRO A 807 -5.59 23.53 36.12
CA PRO A 807 -6.42 22.63 36.93
C PRO A 807 -7.46 21.83 36.13
N ASN A 808 -7.71 22.20 34.87
CA ASN A 808 -8.66 21.54 33.97
C ASN A 808 -8.01 20.47 33.07
N VAL A 809 -6.67 20.35 33.04
CA VAL A 809 -5.98 19.34 32.23
C VAL A 809 -5.96 18.01 33.01
N PRO A 810 -6.60 16.95 32.51
CA PRO A 810 -6.67 15.68 33.22
C PRO A 810 -5.31 14.97 33.27
N PHE A 811 -5.02 14.33 34.41
CA PHE A 811 -3.86 13.45 34.58
C PHE A 811 -4.33 12.00 34.62
N MET A 812 -3.97 11.22 33.61
CA MET A 812 -4.24 9.78 33.52
C MET A 812 -3.09 9.04 34.19
N ILE A 813 -3.33 8.57 35.42
CA ILE A 813 -2.31 7.92 36.24
C ILE A 813 -2.21 6.44 35.84
N ASP A 814 -1.00 6.00 35.50
CA ASP A 814 -0.62 4.59 35.44
C ASP A 814 -0.14 4.12 36.82
N ASN A 815 -0.65 2.98 37.28
CA ASN A 815 -0.24 2.37 38.55
C ASN A 815 0.95 1.39 38.38
N ASP A 816 1.28 1.01 37.13
CA ASP A 816 2.26 -0.02 36.79
C ASP A 816 2.08 -1.32 37.59
N THR A 817 0.94 -1.99 37.37
CA THR A 817 0.62 -3.29 37.98
C THR A 817 0.31 -4.35 36.92
N ASP A 818 0.23 -5.61 37.35
CA ASP A 818 -0.22 -6.74 36.55
C ASP A 818 -1.75 -6.81 36.35
N THR A 819 -2.53 -6.00 37.08
CA THR A 819 -4.00 -6.03 37.04
C THR A 819 -4.58 -4.96 36.12
N THR A 820 -5.43 -5.37 35.17
CA THR A 820 -6.02 -4.48 34.15
C THR A 820 -7.51 -4.18 34.35
N GLU A 821 -8.18 -4.78 35.35
CA GLU A 821 -9.57 -4.49 35.72
C GLU A 821 -9.77 -4.58 37.25
N GLY A 822 -10.68 -3.77 37.81
CA GLY A 822 -11.10 -3.84 39.22
C GLY A 822 -10.40 -2.85 40.14
N GLU A 823 -10.50 -3.04 41.46
CA GLU A 823 -10.00 -2.07 42.47
C GLU A 823 -8.48 -1.86 42.45
N LEU A 824 -7.72 -2.72 41.76
CA LEU A 824 -6.25 -2.62 41.62
C LEU A 824 -5.81 -2.00 40.28
N SER A 825 -6.69 -1.87 39.28
CA SER A 825 -6.33 -1.22 38.01
C SER A 825 -6.26 0.30 38.14
N GLY A 826 -5.52 0.96 37.24
CA GLY A 826 -5.34 2.41 37.27
C GLY A 826 -6.27 3.17 36.31
N PRO A 827 -6.40 4.51 36.46
CA PRO A 827 -7.08 5.37 35.49
C PRO A 827 -6.62 5.19 34.04
N PHE A 828 -5.36 4.78 33.82
CA PHE A 828 -4.84 4.41 32.50
C PHE A 828 -5.52 3.16 31.90
N ASP A 829 -5.72 2.11 32.70
CA ASP A 829 -6.43 0.89 32.26
C ASP A 829 -7.92 1.16 32.05
N ASP A 830 -8.56 1.91 32.94
CA ASP A 830 -9.97 2.31 32.81
C ASP A 830 -10.22 3.04 31.47
N ALA A 831 -9.32 3.95 31.09
CA ALA A 831 -9.38 4.65 29.82
C ALA A 831 -9.24 3.69 28.62
N ILE A 832 -8.32 2.72 28.67
CA ILE A 832 -8.17 1.68 27.64
C ILE A 832 -9.46 0.87 27.49
N LEU A 833 -10.07 0.43 28.60
CA LEU A 833 -11.32 -0.33 28.61
C LEU A 833 -12.49 0.50 28.07
N GLU A 834 -12.57 1.79 28.42
CA GLU A 834 -13.58 2.71 27.90
C GLU A 834 -13.44 2.88 26.38
N GLY A 835 -12.23 3.04 25.87
CA GLY A 835 -11.96 3.14 24.44
C GLY A 835 -12.25 1.85 23.67
N LEU A 836 -11.94 0.68 24.24
CA LEU A 836 -12.34 -0.62 23.66
C LEU A 836 -13.86 -0.79 23.61
N LYS A 837 -14.58 -0.41 24.68
CA LYS A 837 -16.06 -0.40 24.71
C LYS A 837 -16.63 0.60 23.69
N TYR A 838 -15.94 1.71 23.45
CA TYR A 838 -16.34 2.68 22.42
C TYR A 838 -16.15 2.15 20.99
N ASP A 839 -15.04 1.48 20.68
CA ASP A 839 -14.84 0.79 19.38
C ASP A 839 -15.97 -0.24 19.13
N GLN A 840 -16.23 -1.09 20.13
CA GLN A 840 -17.32 -2.08 20.08
C GLN A 840 -18.69 -1.41 19.82
N ALA A 841 -19.02 -0.33 20.54
CA ALA A 841 -20.25 0.44 20.34
C ALA A 841 -20.33 1.12 18.96
N GLN A 842 -19.18 1.43 18.34
CA GLN A 842 -19.07 1.98 16.97
C GLN A 842 -19.01 0.90 15.87
N GLY A 843 -19.26 -0.37 16.22
CA GLY A 843 -19.30 -1.49 15.27
C GLY A 843 -18.01 -2.32 15.20
N ASN A 844 -17.11 -2.19 16.18
CA ASN A 844 -15.85 -2.92 16.29
C ASN A 844 -14.98 -2.79 15.03
N LYS A 845 -14.67 -1.54 14.68
CA LYS A 845 -13.91 -1.17 13.47
C LYS A 845 -12.41 -1.46 13.60
N GLY A 846 -11.92 -1.72 14.81
CA GLY A 846 -10.53 -2.12 15.04
C GLY A 846 -9.55 -1.02 14.61
N TRP A 847 -8.36 -1.43 14.18
CA TRP A 847 -7.33 -0.52 13.64
C TRP A 847 -7.72 0.16 12.31
N ALA A 848 -8.77 -0.30 11.62
CA ALA A 848 -9.26 0.32 10.39
C ALA A 848 -10.15 1.55 10.64
N GLY A 849 -10.74 1.67 11.83
CA GLY A 849 -11.60 2.81 12.22
C GLY A 849 -10.87 3.98 12.87
N LEU A 850 -9.56 3.88 13.09
CA LEU A 850 -8.77 4.87 13.83
C LEU A 850 -8.38 6.10 12.97
N PRO A 851 -8.29 7.32 13.55
CA PRO A 851 -7.99 8.56 12.81
C PRO A 851 -6.66 8.56 12.05
N ILE A 852 -5.70 7.73 12.46
CA ILE A 852 -4.40 7.58 11.78
C ILE A 852 -4.50 7.30 10.27
N ARG A 853 -5.62 6.73 9.79
CA ARG A 853 -5.86 6.48 8.36
C ARG A 853 -6.09 7.77 7.52
N THR A 854 -6.19 8.94 8.14
CA THR A 854 -6.46 10.22 7.46
C THR A 854 -5.34 11.27 7.59
N ILE A 855 -4.25 10.93 8.29
CA ILE A 855 -3.12 11.84 8.61
C ILE A 855 -2.07 11.80 7.49
N GLN A 856 -1.48 12.93 7.14
CA GLN A 856 -0.42 13.01 6.12
C GLN A 856 0.93 12.59 6.69
N GLU A 857 1.83 12.07 5.86
CA GLU A 857 3.13 11.57 6.36
C GLU A 857 4.06 12.68 6.90
N ASP A 858 3.87 13.93 6.46
CA ASP A 858 4.60 15.10 6.97
C ASP A 858 3.91 15.81 8.15
N ASP A 859 2.79 15.29 8.66
CA ASP A 859 2.15 15.81 9.87
C ASP A 859 2.98 15.50 11.12
N MET A 860 2.74 16.26 12.19
CA MET A 860 3.48 16.16 13.45
C MET A 860 3.06 14.92 14.24
N LEU A 861 4.02 14.04 14.53
CA LEU A 861 3.85 12.82 15.32
C LEU A 861 4.24 13.02 16.79
N ALA A 862 5.31 13.78 17.05
CA ALA A 862 5.81 14.04 18.40
C ALA A 862 6.58 15.37 18.53
N ILE A 863 6.72 15.83 19.77
CA ILE A 863 7.55 16.99 20.16
C ILE A 863 8.50 16.58 21.31
N PRO A 864 9.52 15.73 21.09
CA PRO A 864 10.57 15.52 22.08
C PRO A 864 11.46 16.76 22.21
N PHE A 865 11.90 17.06 23.43
CA PHE A 865 12.71 18.24 23.72
C PHE A 865 14.21 17.94 23.78
N THR A 866 15.04 18.92 23.42
CA THR A 866 16.50 18.83 23.52
C THR A 866 16.95 18.86 24.99
N SER A 867 17.97 18.07 25.34
CA SER A 867 18.57 18.14 26.68
C SER A 867 19.43 19.40 26.77
N GLY A 868 18.84 20.49 27.25
CA GLY A 868 19.45 21.83 27.27
C GLY A 868 20.82 21.85 27.97
N THR A 869 21.83 22.34 27.27
CA THR A 869 23.19 22.54 27.82
C THR A 869 23.57 24.01 28.00
N THR A 870 22.76 24.95 27.49
CA THR A 870 23.00 26.41 27.61
C THR A 870 21.74 27.29 27.59
N SER A 871 20.55 26.76 27.29
CA SER A 871 19.29 27.52 27.19
C SER A 871 18.08 26.60 27.46
N ARG A 872 16.87 27.16 27.52
CA ARG A 872 15.63 26.38 27.71
C ARG A 872 15.51 25.26 26.66
N PRO A 873 14.99 24.07 27.03
CA PRO A 873 14.80 22.97 26.10
C PRO A 873 14.01 23.39 24.85
N LYS A 874 14.44 22.94 23.66
CA LYS A 874 13.74 23.21 22.39
C LYS A 874 12.96 21.98 21.95
N GLY A 875 11.70 22.16 21.58
CA GLY A 875 10.86 21.05 21.09
C GLY A 875 11.16 20.75 19.62
N CYS A 876 11.56 19.52 19.30
CA CYS A 876 11.86 19.10 17.92
C CYS A 876 10.61 18.53 17.23
N VAL A 877 10.26 19.03 16.04
CA VAL A 877 9.07 18.53 15.31
C VAL A 877 9.39 17.23 14.57
N TYR A 878 8.90 16.11 15.09
CA TYR A 878 9.00 14.79 14.46
C TYR A 878 7.78 14.55 13.55
N THR A 879 7.98 14.00 12.36
CA THR A 879 6.89 13.62 11.44
C THR A 879 6.66 12.11 11.36
N HIS A 880 5.51 11.70 10.82
CA HIS A 880 5.20 10.27 10.59
C HIS A 880 6.21 9.63 9.63
N ARG A 881 6.53 10.33 8.52
CA ARG A 881 7.54 9.97 7.52
C ARG A 881 8.93 9.82 8.14
N GLY A 882 9.40 10.83 8.87
CA GLY A 882 10.73 10.82 9.48
C GLY A 882 10.89 9.71 10.51
N ALA A 883 9.88 9.52 11.37
CA ALA A 883 9.86 8.43 12.34
C ALA A 883 9.81 7.05 11.67
N TYR A 884 9.04 6.87 10.58
CA TYR A 884 8.98 5.62 9.82
C TYR A 884 10.33 5.29 9.16
N LEU A 885 11.01 6.27 8.56
CA LEU A 885 12.31 6.07 7.91
C LEU A 885 13.43 5.82 8.94
N ALA A 886 13.46 6.56 10.05
CA ALA A 886 14.36 6.28 11.17
C ALA A 886 14.12 4.89 11.79
N THR A 887 12.86 4.43 11.80
CA THR A 887 12.52 3.06 12.23
C THR A 887 13.15 2.01 11.31
N LEU A 888 12.97 2.14 9.98
CA LEU A 888 13.59 1.23 9.01
C LEU A 888 15.12 1.23 9.09
N ALA A 889 15.72 2.40 9.32
CA ALA A 889 17.15 2.54 9.53
C ALA A 889 17.62 1.70 10.73
N ASN A 890 16.99 1.85 11.90
CA ASN A 890 17.37 1.09 13.10
C ASN A 890 17.14 -0.42 12.96
N ILE A 891 16.12 -0.88 12.21
CA ILE A 891 15.96 -2.32 11.89
C ILE A 891 17.19 -2.88 11.16
N ILE A 892 17.66 -2.15 10.14
CA ILE A 892 18.76 -2.58 9.28
C ILE A 892 20.10 -2.41 10.00
N GLU A 893 20.33 -1.23 10.58
CA GLU A 893 21.64 -0.85 11.12
C GLU A 893 21.97 -1.56 12.43
N SER A 894 20.97 -1.86 13.28
CA SER A 894 21.16 -2.69 14.47
C SER A 894 21.05 -4.19 14.19
N GLY A 895 20.67 -4.60 12.98
CA GLY A 895 20.57 -6.02 12.60
C GLY A 895 19.41 -6.76 13.27
N LEU A 896 18.25 -6.11 13.44
CA LEU A 896 17.14 -6.65 14.22
C LEU A 896 16.40 -7.82 13.55
N ASN A 897 16.59 -8.03 12.25
CA ASN A 897 15.83 -9.00 11.44
C ASN A 897 16.47 -10.41 11.37
N PHE A 898 17.30 -10.79 12.35
CA PHE A 898 17.83 -12.15 12.49
C PHE A 898 17.01 -12.96 13.52
N HIS A 899 16.98 -14.29 13.36
CA HIS A 899 16.05 -15.21 14.05
C HIS A 899 15.99 -15.07 15.59
N GLU A 900 14.80 -15.32 16.15
CA GLU A 900 14.49 -15.35 17.60
C GLU A 900 14.90 -14.09 18.42
N GLY A 901 14.95 -12.92 17.76
CA GLY A 901 15.41 -11.67 18.37
C GLY A 901 14.58 -11.15 19.55
N ARG A 902 15.12 -11.24 20.77
CA ARG A 902 14.62 -10.63 22.00
C ARG A 902 15.40 -9.36 22.34
N PHE A 903 14.74 -8.24 22.66
CA PHE A 903 15.36 -6.91 22.56
C PHE A 903 15.05 -5.97 23.75
N HIS A 904 16.05 -5.22 24.23
CA HIS A 904 15.84 -4.14 25.21
C HIS A 904 16.23 -2.74 24.69
N ALA A 905 15.25 -1.94 24.27
CA ALA A 905 15.32 -0.47 24.33
C ALA A 905 13.95 0.18 24.12
N VAL A 906 13.74 1.32 24.78
CA VAL A 906 12.47 2.05 24.78
C VAL A 906 12.73 3.53 24.45
N GLY A 907 13.50 3.77 23.38
CA GLY A 907 13.88 5.11 22.89
C GLY A 907 14.48 5.05 21.48
N TRP A 908 14.94 6.18 20.94
CA TRP A 908 15.66 6.23 19.64
C TRP A 908 14.93 5.57 18.45
N THR A 909 13.60 5.65 18.41
CA THR A 909 12.71 4.93 17.47
C THR A 909 12.68 3.39 17.56
N PHE A 910 13.43 2.77 18.47
CA PHE A 910 13.35 1.32 18.73
C PHE A 910 11.98 0.81 19.21
N PRO A 911 11.13 1.58 19.94
CA PRO A 911 9.73 1.21 20.18
C PRO A 911 8.99 0.77 18.90
N TRP A 912 9.27 1.45 17.79
CA TRP A 912 8.73 1.13 16.46
C TRP A 912 9.52 -0.01 15.80
N ALA A 913 10.85 0.03 15.83
CA ALA A 913 11.72 -0.91 15.09
C ALA A 913 11.62 -2.35 15.58
N VAL A 914 11.62 -2.52 16.90
CA VAL A 914 11.48 -3.83 17.57
C VAL A 914 10.09 -4.42 17.30
N THR A 915 9.05 -3.58 17.34
CA THR A 915 7.69 -3.96 16.98
C THR A 915 7.58 -4.40 15.52
N ALA A 916 8.23 -3.70 14.58
CA ALA A 916 8.20 -4.03 13.15
C ALA A 916 8.79 -5.41 12.82
N VAL A 917 9.84 -5.83 13.55
CA VAL A 917 10.45 -7.17 13.41
C VAL A 917 9.77 -8.25 14.26
N ARG A 918 8.82 -7.88 15.13
CA ARG A 918 8.13 -8.75 16.13
C ARG A 918 9.03 -9.23 17.29
N GLY A 919 9.99 -8.40 17.72
CA GLY A 919 10.86 -8.70 18.86
C GLY A 919 10.22 -8.36 20.21
N THR A 920 10.48 -9.17 21.24
CA THR A 920 10.03 -8.87 22.61
C THR A 920 10.73 -7.63 23.16
N HIS A 921 9.97 -6.61 23.57
CA HIS A 921 10.43 -5.46 24.35
C HIS A 921 10.58 -5.85 25.82
N TYR A 922 11.78 -5.71 26.36
CA TYR A 922 11.98 -5.74 27.81
C TYR A 922 11.86 -4.30 28.33
N CYS A 923 10.94 -4.08 29.27
CA CYS A 923 10.66 -2.78 29.90
C CYS A 923 11.30 -2.76 31.29
N LEU A 924 12.06 -1.72 31.63
CA LEU A 924 12.75 -1.58 32.91
C LEU A 924 12.53 -0.17 33.48
N ARG A 925 11.90 -0.06 34.65
CA ARG A 925 11.61 1.25 35.31
C ARG A 925 12.88 2.09 35.51
N LYS A 926 13.98 1.44 35.90
CA LYS A 926 15.29 2.05 36.17
C LYS A 926 16.43 1.17 35.63
N VAL A 927 17.62 1.74 35.53
CA VAL A 927 18.85 0.96 35.31
C VAL A 927 19.15 0.17 36.59
N ASP A 928 19.26 -1.15 36.44
CA ASP A 928 19.47 -2.09 37.54
C ASP A 928 20.39 -3.20 37.03
N TYR A 929 21.68 -3.13 37.41
CA TYR A 929 22.71 -4.02 36.83
C TYR A 929 22.50 -5.50 37.17
N PRO A 930 22.14 -5.89 38.41
CA PRO A 930 21.78 -7.28 38.72
C PRO A 930 20.59 -7.77 37.88
N LEU A 931 19.54 -6.96 37.69
CA LEU A 931 18.41 -7.32 36.85
C LEU A 931 18.80 -7.44 35.37
N ILE A 932 19.60 -6.53 34.83
CA ILE A 932 20.07 -6.59 33.44
C ILE A 932 20.91 -7.85 33.21
N TRP A 933 21.84 -8.17 34.12
CA TRP A 933 22.63 -9.41 34.04
C TRP A 933 21.77 -10.66 34.17
N ARG A 934 20.75 -10.66 35.05
CA ARG A 934 19.77 -11.75 35.14
C ARG A 934 19.04 -11.96 33.82
N LEU A 935 18.52 -10.89 33.20
CA LEU A 935 17.81 -10.96 31.91
C LEU A 935 18.72 -11.41 30.76
N LEU A 936 19.97 -10.92 30.70
CA LEU A 936 20.96 -11.36 29.70
C LEU A 936 21.21 -12.88 29.77
N LYS A 937 21.25 -13.45 30.97
CA LYS A 937 21.52 -14.88 31.21
C LYS A 937 20.27 -15.77 31.05
N GLU A 938 19.13 -15.35 31.59
CA GLU A 938 17.90 -16.16 31.67
C GLU A 938 17.00 -16.00 30.44
N GLU A 939 16.86 -14.79 29.92
CA GLU A 939 15.86 -14.45 28.89
C GLU A 939 16.43 -14.41 27.47
N ARG A 940 17.72 -14.72 27.26
CA ARG A 940 18.40 -14.70 25.95
C ARG A 940 18.19 -13.40 25.18
N ILE A 941 18.43 -12.27 25.83
CA ILE A 941 18.42 -10.95 25.17
C ILE A 941 19.49 -10.94 24.08
N THR A 942 19.10 -10.74 22.82
CA THR A 942 20.05 -10.75 21.69
C THR A 942 20.60 -9.36 21.39
N HIS A 943 19.89 -8.31 21.82
CA HIS A 943 20.30 -6.92 21.62
C HIS A 943 19.81 -5.99 22.75
N PHE A 944 20.58 -4.95 23.07
CA PHE A 944 20.09 -3.81 23.87
C PHE A 944 20.77 -2.48 23.50
N ASN A 945 20.21 -1.37 23.96
CA ASN A 945 20.78 -0.03 23.75
C ASN A 945 21.13 0.63 25.09
N ALA A 946 22.33 1.21 25.19
CA ALA A 946 22.79 1.87 26.41
C ALA A 946 23.86 2.95 26.13
N ALA A 947 23.89 4.00 26.95
CA ALA A 947 24.97 4.99 26.92
C ALA A 947 26.28 4.40 27.49
N PRO A 948 27.47 4.92 27.11
CA PRO A 948 28.76 4.45 27.63
C PRO A 948 28.82 4.26 29.15
N THR A 949 28.42 5.24 29.95
CA THR A 949 28.39 5.14 31.43
C THR A 949 27.60 3.94 31.94
N VAL A 950 26.47 3.60 31.32
CA VAL A 950 25.67 2.42 31.70
C VAL A 950 26.41 1.13 31.34
N ASN A 951 27.08 1.08 30.19
CA ASN A 951 27.89 -0.08 29.80
C ASN A 951 29.14 -0.23 30.68
N THR A 952 29.85 0.86 31.01
CA THR A 952 31.02 0.83 31.91
C THR A 952 30.66 0.23 33.27
N LEU A 953 29.56 0.66 33.86
CA LEU A 953 29.09 0.15 35.14
C LEU A 953 28.51 -1.28 35.03
N LEU A 954 27.88 -1.64 33.90
CA LEU A 954 27.42 -3.00 33.64
C LEU A 954 28.60 -3.98 33.51
N CYS A 955 29.68 -3.60 32.82
CA CYS A 955 30.92 -4.37 32.70
C CYS A 955 31.69 -4.50 34.02
N ALA A 956 31.55 -3.52 34.92
CA ALA A 956 32.16 -3.52 36.26
C ALA A 956 31.28 -4.17 37.35
N ALA A 957 30.06 -4.60 37.03
CA ALA A 957 29.13 -5.19 37.99
C ALA A 957 29.62 -6.54 38.53
N LYS A 958 29.24 -6.88 39.77
CA LYS A 958 29.66 -8.13 40.45
C LYS A 958 29.07 -9.39 39.79
N GLU A 959 27.98 -9.21 39.06
CA GLU A 959 27.28 -10.23 38.29
C GLU A 959 27.86 -10.43 36.88
N ALA A 960 28.84 -9.61 36.47
CA ALA A 960 29.37 -9.61 35.11
C ALA A 960 30.13 -10.90 34.79
N GLU A 961 29.70 -11.58 33.73
CA GLU A 961 30.39 -12.75 33.19
C GLU A 961 30.25 -12.81 31.66
N ARG A 962 31.11 -13.58 31.02
CA ARG A 962 31.08 -13.76 29.58
C ARG A 962 29.87 -14.61 29.17
N LEU A 963 28.94 -13.99 28.43
CA LEU A 963 27.73 -14.66 27.95
C LEU A 963 28.07 -15.78 26.95
N PRO A 964 27.29 -16.88 26.92
CA PRO A 964 27.54 -18.00 25.99
C PRO A 964 27.30 -17.59 24.52
N GLU A 965 26.32 -16.73 24.29
CA GLU A 965 25.97 -16.19 22.97
C GLU A 965 26.27 -14.68 22.91
N PRO A 966 26.66 -14.13 21.74
CA PRO A 966 26.97 -12.72 21.61
C PRO A 966 25.72 -11.84 21.57
N VAL A 967 25.71 -10.79 22.39
CA VAL A 967 24.61 -9.81 22.47
C VAL A 967 25.05 -8.51 21.80
N ARG A 968 24.32 -8.01 20.80
CA ARG A 968 24.69 -6.74 20.13
C ARG A 968 24.25 -5.54 20.96
N VAL A 969 25.15 -4.59 21.17
CA VAL A 969 24.87 -3.42 22.01
C VAL A 969 25.00 -2.14 21.19
N THR A 970 23.90 -1.42 21.02
CA THR A 970 23.92 -0.09 20.40
C THR A 970 24.40 0.92 21.45
N VAL A 971 25.58 1.50 21.23
CA VAL A 971 26.19 2.47 22.15
C VAL A 971 26.13 3.86 21.54
N ALA A 972 25.55 4.83 22.27
CA ALA A 972 25.35 6.20 21.80
C ALA A 972 25.22 7.21 22.95
N ALA A 973 24.74 8.43 22.66
CA ALA A 973 24.57 9.57 23.55
C ALA A 973 25.86 10.24 24.07
N SER A 974 26.95 9.51 24.28
CA SER A 974 28.29 10.09 24.46
C SER A 974 29.35 9.25 23.73
N PRO A 975 30.55 9.81 23.44
CA PRO A 975 31.65 9.04 22.86
C PRO A 975 32.09 7.91 23.81
N PRO A 976 32.17 6.64 23.33
CA PRO A 976 32.74 5.53 24.09
C PRO A 976 34.28 5.53 23.98
N THR A 977 34.95 4.98 24.99
CA THR A 977 36.40 4.71 24.92
C THR A 977 36.69 3.39 24.20
N ALA A 978 37.87 3.27 23.61
CA ALA A 978 38.34 2.01 23.03
C ALA A 978 38.40 0.89 24.09
N HIS A 979 38.81 1.22 25.32
CA HIS A 979 38.85 0.29 26.44
C HIS A 979 37.47 -0.26 26.83
N LEU A 980 36.41 0.57 26.85
CA LEU A 980 35.05 0.09 27.08
C LEU A 980 34.64 -0.94 26.02
N PHE A 981 34.99 -0.70 24.75
CA PHE A 981 34.65 -1.62 23.66
C PHE A 981 35.44 -2.94 23.73
N GLU A 982 36.65 -2.92 24.26
CA GLU A 982 37.42 -4.12 24.60
C GLU A 982 36.72 -4.94 25.69
N GLN A 983 36.45 -4.33 26.85
CA GLN A 983 35.77 -4.97 27.99
C GLN A 983 34.40 -5.57 27.61
N MET A 984 33.62 -4.85 26.80
CA MET A 984 32.34 -5.37 26.29
C MET A 984 32.56 -6.64 25.45
N ASN A 985 33.52 -6.63 24.51
CA ASN A 985 33.79 -7.80 23.65
C ASN A 985 34.27 -9.02 24.43
N GLU A 986 35.05 -8.83 25.51
CA GLU A 986 35.45 -9.92 26.41
C GLU A 986 34.24 -10.61 27.04
N LEU A 987 33.22 -9.83 27.44
CA LEU A 987 31.97 -10.32 28.00
C LEU A 987 30.97 -10.86 26.96
N ASN A 988 31.37 -10.95 25.68
CA ASN A 988 30.51 -11.25 24.52
C ASN A 988 29.41 -10.20 24.24
N LEU A 989 29.49 -9.02 24.85
CA LEU A 989 28.72 -7.84 24.46
C LEU A 989 29.40 -7.22 23.23
N ARG A 990 28.70 -7.12 22.09
CA ARG A 990 29.25 -6.67 20.81
C ARG A 990 28.84 -5.22 20.54
N PRO A 991 29.68 -4.23 20.91
CA PRO A 991 29.34 -2.83 20.77
C PRO A 991 29.27 -2.40 19.29
N VAL A 992 28.26 -1.61 18.98
CA VAL A 992 28.13 -0.85 17.74
C VAL A 992 27.96 0.61 18.14
N HIS A 993 28.94 1.45 17.84
CA HIS A 993 28.81 2.89 18.07
C HIS A 993 27.85 3.48 17.04
N VAL A 994 26.86 4.22 17.52
CA VAL A 994 26.02 5.07 16.69
C VAL A 994 25.97 6.49 17.27
N TYR A 995 25.76 7.48 16.41
CA TYR A 995 25.65 8.88 16.82
C TYR A 995 24.46 9.57 16.17
N GLY A 996 23.97 10.62 16.82
CA GLY A 996 22.81 11.41 16.45
C GLY A 996 22.31 12.24 17.64
N MET A 997 21.23 12.99 17.40
CA MET A 997 20.67 14.00 18.31
C MET A 997 19.14 13.88 18.37
N THR A 998 18.48 14.68 19.20
CA THR A 998 17.00 14.79 19.16
C THR A 998 16.55 15.33 17.80
N GLU A 999 17.33 16.26 17.26
CA GLU A 999 17.21 16.90 15.95
C GLU A 999 17.37 15.91 14.77
N THR A 1000 17.77 14.66 15.02
CA THR A 1000 17.93 13.61 14.00
C THR A 1000 17.14 12.32 14.30
N TYR A 1001 16.03 12.43 15.04
CA TYR A 1001 15.20 11.29 15.50
C TYR A 1001 15.91 10.30 16.45
N GLY A 1002 17.13 10.60 16.90
CA GLY A 1002 18.05 9.66 17.53
C GLY A 1002 19.23 9.33 16.59
N PRO A 1003 19.73 8.09 16.60
CA PRO A 1003 20.83 7.65 15.75
C PRO A 1003 20.63 7.94 14.25
N ILE A 1004 21.66 8.46 13.62
CA ILE A 1004 21.75 8.77 12.18
C ILE A 1004 23.11 8.37 11.58
N THR A 1005 24.13 8.04 12.39
CA THR A 1005 25.41 7.46 11.94
C THR A 1005 25.76 6.17 12.66
N LYS A 1006 26.64 5.36 12.06
CA LYS A 1006 27.15 4.10 12.60
C LYS A 1006 28.62 3.88 12.30
N GLY A 1007 29.37 3.43 13.31
CA GLY A 1007 30.68 2.78 13.13
C GLY A 1007 30.50 1.38 12.54
N TYR A 1008 30.79 1.21 11.26
CA TYR A 1008 30.76 -0.11 10.61
C TYR A 1008 32.06 -0.86 10.90
N HIS A 1009 31.95 -2.08 11.44
CA HIS A 1009 33.10 -2.96 11.64
C HIS A 1009 33.49 -3.61 10.32
N LEU A 1010 34.75 -3.44 9.90
CA LEU A 1010 35.27 -3.97 8.63
C LEU A 1010 36.14 -5.22 8.88
N PRO A 1011 36.01 -6.31 8.10
CA PRO A 1011 36.75 -7.56 8.34
C PRO A 1011 38.28 -7.41 8.40
N GLU A 1012 38.85 -6.48 7.63
CA GLU A 1012 40.28 -6.18 7.64
C GLU A 1012 40.79 -5.64 8.98
N TRP A 1013 39.91 -5.15 9.87
CA TRP A 1013 40.31 -4.68 11.20
C TRP A 1013 40.65 -5.84 12.15
N GLU A 1014 40.27 -7.08 11.84
CA GLU A 1014 40.64 -8.26 12.66
C GLU A 1014 42.14 -8.59 12.58
N GLY A 1015 42.85 -8.05 11.58
CA GLY A 1015 44.31 -8.13 11.49
C GLY A 1015 45.06 -7.00 12.21
N LEU A 1016 44.36 -6.02 12.79
CA LEU A 1016 44.98 -4.87 13.46
C LEU A 1016 45.27 -5.16 14.94
N PRO A 1017 46.24 -4.45 15.56
CA PRO A 1017 46.41 -4.45 17.01
C PRO A 1017 45.12 -4.05 17.72
N ALA A 1018 44.81 -4.70 18.85
CA ALA A 1018 43.53 -4.54 19.56
C ALA A 1018 43.18 -3.06 19.84
N ALA A 1019 44.13 -2.28 20.35
CA ALA A 1019 43.96 -0.84 20.60
C ALA A 1019 43.59 -0.05 19.33
N GLU A 1020 44.18 -0.38 18.17
CA GLU A 1020 43.84 0.29 16.91
C GLU A 1020 42.47 -0.14 16.39
N ARG A 1021 42.13 -1.44 16.46
CA ARG A 1021 40.81 -1.97 16.10
C ARG A 1021 39.71 -1.28 16.91
N TYR A 1022 39.85 -1.22 18.24
CA TYR A 1022 38.84 -0.60 19.10
C TYR A 1022 38.80 0.93 18.95
N ALA A 1023 39.92 1.60 18.69
CA ALA A 1023 39.93 3.02 18.35
C ALA A 1023 39.19 3.34 17.03
N ARG A 1024 39.26 2.44 16.03
CA ARG A 1024 38.45 2.56 14.79
C ARG A 1024 36.96 2.28 15.06
N MET A 1025 36.63 1.25 15.84
CA MET A 1025 35.25 0.95 16.25
C MET A 1025 34.60 2.08 17.04
N ALA A 1026 35.37 2.81 17.86
CA ALA A 1026 34.88 3.94 18.65
C ALA A 1026 34.59 5.22 17.86
N ARG A 1027 34.81 5.26 16.54
CA ARG A 1027 34.40 6.39 15.67
C ARG A 1027 32.88 6.41 15.46
N GLN A 1028 32.32 7.60 15.23
CA GLN A 1028 30.90 7.77 14.91
C GLN A 1028 30.54 7.22 13.51
N GLY A 1029 31.54 7.09 12.64
CA GLY A 1029 31.44 6.33 11.39
C GLY A 1029 30.75 7.07 10.27
N HIS A 1030 29.82 6.41 9.59
CA HIS A 1030 29.16 6.91 8.37
C HIS A 1030 27.67 7.11 8.60
N GLY A 1031 27.01 7.91 7.76
CA GLY A 1031 25.56 8.06 7.78
C GLY A 1031 24.84 6.73 7.55
N PHE A 1032 23.70 6.54 8.22
CA PHE A 1032 22.77 5.43 8.05
C PHE A 1032 22.29 5.29 6.59
N LEU A 1033 21.84 4.10 6.20
CA LEU A 1033 21.25 3.82 4.89
C LEU A 1033 20.14 4.81 4.43
N THR A 1034 19.38 5.40 5.36
CA THR A 1034 18.29 6.35 5.06
C THR A 1034 18.69 7.83 5.16
N SER A 1035 19.95 8.12 5.52
CA SER A 1035 20.56 9.44 5.54
C SER A 1035 21.32 9.68 4.22
N LEU A 1036 21.57 10.95 3.89
CA LEU A 1036 22.64 11.26 2.92
C LEU A 1036 24.00 11.13 3.63
N PRO A 1037 25.12 11.06 2.88
CA PRO A 1037 26.46 11.04 3.45
C PRO A 1037 26.68 12.20 4.42
N ILE A 1038 27.23 11.89 5.60
CA ILE A 1038 27.63 12.87 6.60
C ILE A 1038 28.72 13.79 6.02
N ARG A 1039 28.59 15.10 6.27
CA ARG A 1039 29.59 16.10 5.89
C ARG A 1039 30.24 16.68 7.13
N VAL A 1040 31.51 17.05 7.00
CA VAL A 1040 32.25 17.81 8.01
C VAL A 1040 32.72 19.09 7.31
N VAL A 1041 32.15 20.23 7.69
CA VAL A 1041 32.34 21.51 7.00
C VAL A 1041 33.29 22.43 7.77
N LYS A 1042 34.10 23.21 7.05
CA LYS A 1042 35.03 24.16 7.66
C LYS A 1042 34.26 25.20 8.49
N PRO A 1043 34.78 25.63 9.66
CA PRO A 1043 34.21 26.74 10.40
C PRO A 1043 34.38 28.08 9.64
N ASP A 1044 33.72 29.13 10.14
CA ASP A 1044 33.93 30.53 9.73
C ASP A 1044 33.79 30.80 8.23
N GLN A 1045 32.81 30.16 7.58
CA GLN A 1045 32.41 30.43 6.20
C GLN A 1045 31.31 31.52 6.13
N PRO A 1046 31.17 32.22 4.99
CA PRO A 1046 30.03 33.12 4.77
C PRO A 1046 28.69 32.38 4.87
N ASP A 1047 27.66 33.05 5.39
CA ASP A 1047 26.32 32.48 5.58
C ASP A 1047 25.81 31.77 4.31
N GLY A 1048 25.41 30.51 4.47
CA GLY A 1048 24.91 29.68 3.38
C GLY A 1048 25.97 28.92 2.56
N VAL A 1049 27.27 29.14 2.80
CA VAL A 1049 28.36 28.46 2.08
C VAL A 1049 28.91 27.29 2.90
N LEU A 1050 28.80 26.07 2.37
CA LEU A 1050 29.25 24.84 3.04
C LEU A 1050 30.42 24.19 2.28
N VAL A 1051 31.64 24.41 2.77
CA VAL A 1051 32.89 23.84 2.24
C VAL A 1051 33.35 22.68 3.10
N ASP A 1052 33.58 21.49 2.52
CA ASP A 1052 34.03 20.31 3.27
C ASP A 1052 35.51 20.41 3.69
N VAL A 1053 35.85 19.79 4.82
CA VAL A 1053 37.24 19.55 5.24
C VAL A 1053 37.91 18.47 4.39
N ALA A 1054 39.24 18.46 4.36
CA ALA A 1054 40.00 17.37 3.76
C ALA A 1054 39.77 16.05 4.53
N PRO A 1055 39.60 14.90 3.83
CA PRO A 1055 39.45 13.59 4.46
C PRO A 1055 40.81 13.02 4.92
N ASP A 1056 41.52 13.75 5.80
CA ASP A 1056 42.86 13.40 6.28
C ASP A 1056 42.93 12.94 7.75
N GLY A 1057 41.79 12.96 8.45
CA GLY A 1057 41.65 12.64 9.88
C GLY A 1057 42.17 13.74 10.83
N ARG A 1058 42.49 14.93 10.31
CA ARG A 1058 43.15 16.03 11.04
C ARG A 1058 42.41 17.36 10.90
N GLU A 1059 41.96 17.73 9.70
CA GLU A 1059 41.28 19.02 9.50
C GLU A 1059 39.93 19.02 10.24
N LEU A 1060 39.79 20.00 11.15
CA LEU A 1060 38.62 20.16 12.01
C LEU A 1060 37.51 20.92 11.29
N GLY A 1061 36.27 20.43 11.45
CA GLY A 1061 35.07 21.09 10.97
C GLY A 1061 33.84 20.70 11.79
N GLU A 1062 32.69 21.29 11.48
CA GLU A 1062 31.40 20.97 12.09
C GLU A 1062 30.71 19.82 11.34
N ILE A 1063 30.09 18.89 12.07
CA ILE A 1063 29.20 17.90 11.44
C ILE A 1063 27.91 18.58 10.96
N VAL A 1064 27.61 18.41 9.67
CA VAL A 1064 26.35 18.83 9.03
C VAL A 1064 25.66 17.63 8.39
N PHE A 1065 24.36 17.49 8.66
CA PHE A 1065 23.52 16.40 8.18
C PHE A 1065 22.58 16.82 7.05
N PHE A 1066 22.26 15.87 6.17
CA PHE A 1066 21.24 16.05 5.13
C PHE A 1066 20.42 14.75 5.02
N GLY A 1067 19.13 14.87 4.71
CA GLY A 1067 18.26 13.72 4.40
C GLY A 1067 17.00 13.64 5.25
N ASN A 1068 16.24 12.55 5.05
CA ASN A 1068 14.87 12.39 5.56
C ASN A 1068 14.78 12.16 7.09
N THR A 1069 15.90 11.92 7.76
CA THR A 1069 16.01 11.72 9.21
C THR A 1069 16.49 12.98 9.95
N CYS A 1070 16.36 14.15 9.33
CA CYS A 1070 16.47 15.46 10.00
C CYS A 1070 15.06 15.95 10.42
N VAL A 1071 14.92 16.58 11.58
CA VAL A 1071 13.61 17.08 12.07
C VAL A 1071 13.04 18.18 11.16
N LYS A 1072 11.72 18.41 11.21
CA LYS A 1072 11.06 19.46 10.40
C LYS A 1072 11.46 20.88 10.84
N GLY A 1073 12.00 21.02 12.05
CA GLY A 1073 12.40 22.27 12.69
C GLY A 1073 12.13 22.25 14.20
N TYR A 1074 12.37 23.38 14.85
CA TYR A 1074 11.97 23.59 16.24
C TYR A 1074 10.53 24.13 16.32
N TYR A 1075 9.75 23.57 17.25
CA TYR A 1075 8.36 23.96 17.48
C TYR A 1075 8.29 25.40 18.01
N LYS A 1076 7.52 26.26 17.33
CA LYS A 1076 7.34 27.69 17.65
C LYS A 1076 8.64 28.54 17.71
N ASP A 1077 9.75 28.07 17.13
CA ASP A 1077 11.04 28.77 17.10
C ASP A 1077 11.59 28.84 15.65
N PRO A 1078 11.08 29.76 14.81
CA PRO A 1078 11.48 29.86 13.40
C PRO A 1078 12.92 30.38 13.23
N GLU A 1079 13.39 31.25 14.12
CA GLU A 1079 14.75 31.81 14.08
C GLU A 1079 15.78 30.71 14.29
N ALA A 1080 15.66 29.91 15.36
CA ALA A 1080 16.58 28.81 15.56
C ALA A 1080 16.40 27.68 14.53
N THR A 1081 15.22 27.55 13.92
CA THR A 1081 15.02 26.62 12.80
C THR A 1081 15.80 27.09 11.57
N GLN A 1082 15.84 28.41 11.30
CA GLN A 1082 16.66 28.97 10.23
C GLN A 1082 18.16 28.78 10.51
N SER A 1083 18.61 29.03 11.75
CA SER A 1083 20.00 28.76 12.15
C SER A 1083 20.37 27.28 12.08
N LEU A 1084 19.45 26.37 12.43
CA LEU A 1084 19.66 24.92 12.36
C LEU A 1084 19.91 24.45 10.92
N PHE A 1085 19.27 25.09 9.94
CA PHE A 1085 19.31 24.71 8.52
C PHE A 1085 20.10 25.68 7.63
N LEU A 1086 21.07 26.40 8.19
CA LEU A 1086 21.93 27.31 7.42
C LEU A 1086 22.64 26.53 6.29
N GLY A 1087 22.76 27.14 5.10
CA GLY A 1087 23.28 26.45 3.91
C GLY A 1087 22.47 25.23 3.44
N GLY A 1088 21.27 25.00 3.99
CA GLY A 1088 20.39 23.89 3.64
C GLY A 1088 20.71 22.55 4.31
N GLY A 1089 21.67 22.52 5.25
CA GLY A 1089 22.05 21.32 6.02
C GLY A 1089 21.78 21.49 7.51
N LEU A 1090 21.49 20.41 8.22
CA LEU A 1090 21.27 20.42 9.67
C LEU A 1090 22.62 20.50 10.41
N HIS A 1091 22.93 21.67 10.96
CA HIS A 1091 24.10 21.95 11.78
C HIS A 1091 24.00 21.30 13.17
N SER A 1092 25.00 20.53 13.58
CA SER A 1092 24.99 19.84 14.89
C SER A 1092 25.67 20.59 16.04
N GLY A 1093 26.57 21.53 15.72
CA GLY A 1093 27.45 22.20 16.68
C GLY A 1093 28.57 21.32 17.28
N ASP A 1094 28.63 20.04 16.92
CA ASP A 1094 29.67 19.09 17.31
C ASP A 1094 30.81 19.11 16.27
N LEU A 1095 32.06 19.29 16.74
CA LEU A 1095 33.25 19.39 15.90
C LEU A 1095 33.91 18.02 15.70
N ALA A 1096 34.32 17.74 14.47
CA ALA A 1096 34.82 16.46 14.05
C ALA A 1096 35.93 16.56 12.99
N VAL A 1097 36.53 15.42 12.68
CA VAL A 1097 37.41 15.21 11.53
C VAL A 1097 36.82 14.13 10.63
N LEU A 1098 37.11 14.20 9.33
CA LEU A 1098 36.78 13.17 8.34
C LEU A 1098 38.04 12.35 8.04
N HIS A 1099 37.99 11.03 8.21
CA HIS A 1099 39.12 10.13 7.91
C HIS A 1099 39.19 9.76 6.41
N PRO A 1100 40.34 9.28 5.90
CA PRO A 1100 40.48 8.85 4.50
C PRO A 1100 39.56 7.70 4.07
N ASP A 1101 39.08 6.91 5.03
CA ASP A 1101 38.08 5.86 4.82
C ASP A 1101 36.64 6.40 4.71
N GLY A 1102 36.45 7.70 4.93
CA GLY A 1102 35.15 8.38 4.95
C GLY A 1102 34.44 8.35 6.31
N SER A 1103 35.05 7.77 7.35
CA SER A 1103 34.46 7.74 8.69
C SER A 1103 34.65 9.06 9.44
N VAL A 1104 33.63 9.51 10.14
CA VAL A 1104 33.67 10.71 10.97
C VAL A 1104 34.05 10.36 12.41
N GLN A 1105 34.92 11.19 12.98
CA GLN A 1105 35.29 11.13 14.40
C GLN A 1105 35.08 12.49 15.05
N ILE A 1106 34.12 12.57 15.98
CA ILE A 1106 33.92 13.74 16.84
C ILE A 1106 35.17 13.94 17.70
N ARG A 1107 35.61 15.19 17.80
CA ARG A 1107 36.73 15.63 18.63
C ARG A 1107 36.25 16.35 19.88
N ASP A 1108 35.32 17.28 19.77
CA ASP A 1108 34.67 17.93 20.92
C ASP A 1108 33.40 18.68 20.47
N ARG A 1109 32.73 19.35 21.41
CA ARG A 1109 31.78 20.41 21.08
C ARG A 1109 32.50 21.73 20.83
N SER A 1110 32.00 22.51 19.88
CA SER A 1110 32.46 23.88 19.62
C SER A 1110 32.54 24.76 20.89
N LYS A 1111 31.64 24.54 21.85
CA LYS A 1111 31.59 25.26 23.14
C LYS A 1111 32.40 24.63 24.28
N ASP A 1112 33.02 23.46 24.06
CA ASP A 1112 33.74 22.70 25.09
C ASP A 1112 35.24 22.46 24.79
N ILE A 1113 35.74 22.89 23.62
CA ILE A 1113 37.18 23.04 23.37
C ILE A 1113 37.80 23.99 24.40
N ILE A 1114 39.00 23.65 24.86
CA ILE A 1114 39.83 24.45 25.77
C ILE A 1114 40.94 25.11 24.95
N ILE A 1115 40.99 26.43 24.93
CA ILE A 1115 41.98 27.19 24.14
C ILE A 1115 43.15 27.58 25.03
N SER A 1116 44.20 26.75 25.04
CA SER A 1116 45.37 26.90 25.90
C SER A 1116 46.58 27.34 25.09
N GLY A 1117 46.88 28.64 25.11
CA GLY A 1117 48.08 29.19 24.46
C GLY A 1117 48.01 29.31 22.95
N GLY A 1118 46.79 29.32 22.38
CA GLY A 1118 46.56 29.25 20.94
C GLY A 1118 46.40 27.83 20.40
N GLU A 1119 46.65 26.80 21.23
CA GLU A 1119 46.41 25.40 20.89
C GLU A 1119 45.03 24.93 21.40
N ASN A 1120 44.29 24.21 20.55
CA ASN A 1120 42.98 23.67 20.88
C ASN A 1120 43.11 22.30 21.55
N ILE A 1121 42.79 22.23 22.85
CA ILE A 1121 42.71 20.96 23.58
C ILE A 1121 41.25 20.47 23.56
N SER A 1122 41.03 19.28 23.00
CA SER A 1122 39.77 18.56 23.19
C SER A 1122 39.69 18.04 24.63
N SER A 1123 38.67 18.50 25.34
CA SER A 1123 38.32 18.04 26.68
C SER A 1123 37.94 16.55 26.67
N VAL A 1124 37.20 16.10 25.65
CA VAL A 1124 36.75 14.70 25.48
C VAL A 1124 37.91 13.74 25.17
N ALA A 1125 38.89 14.18 24.39
CA ALA A 1125 40.09 13.38 24.14
C ALA A 1125 40.89 13.19 25.43
N LEU A 1126 41.03 14.24 26.23
CA LEU A 1126 41.72 14.17 27.52
C LEU A 1126 40.95 13.33 28.56
N GLU A 1127 39.62 13.44 28.62
CA GLU A 1127 38.76 12.54 29.42
C GLU A 1127 39.03 11.07 29.08
N SER A 1128 39.06 10.75 27.78
CA SER A 1128 39.31 9.39 27.30
C SER A 1128 40.70 8.86 27.69
N MET A 1129 41.73 9.71 27.62
CA MET A 1129 43.10 9.38 28.03
C MET A 1129 43.22 9.17 29.55
N LEU A 1130 42.53 9.98 30.37
CA LEU A 1130 42.61 9.86 31.84
C LEU A 1130 41.94 8.60 32.38
N VAL A 1131 40.91 8.07 31.71
CA VAL A 1131 40.20 6.84 32.09
C VAL A 1131 41.04 5.57 31.81
N GLU A 1132 42.15 5.67 31.07
CA GLU A 1132 43.13 4.57 30.94
C GLU A 1132 43.90 4.30 32.25
N HIS A 1133 43.88 5.21 33.22
CA HIS A 1133 44.53 4.99 34.51
C HIS A 1133 43.84 3.84 35.28
N PRO A 1134 44.58 2.85 35.82
CA PRO A 1134 44.01 1.61 36.36
C PRO A 1134 42.98 1.80 37.47
N ASP A 1135 43.07 2.88 38.25
CA ASP A 1135 42.16 3.17 39.37
C ASP A 1135 41.04 4.20 39.06
N VAL A 1136 41.07 4.85 37.89
CA VAL A 1136 40.04 5.84 37.49
C VAL A 1136 38.82 5.13 36.88
N LEU A 1137 37.62 5.55 37.26
CA LEU A 1137 36.34 4.99 36.78
C LEU A 1137 35.71 5.87 35.68
N GLU A 1138 35.58 7.17 35.93
CA GLU A 1138 35.15 8.17 34.95
C GLU A 1138 35.97 9.47 35.14
N ALA A 1139 36.10 10.26 34.07
CA ALA A 1139 36.74 11.57 34.11
C ALA A 1139 35.86 12.63 33.41
N GLY A 1140 35.85 13.84 33.94
CA GLY A 1140 35.24 15.03 33.35
C GLY A 1140 36.24 16.20 33.35
N VAL A 1141 36.49 16.78 32.18
CA VAL A 1141 37.49 17.84 31.96
C VAL A 1141 36.80 19.12 31.53
N VAL A 1142 37.25 20.25 32.08
CA VAL A 1142 36.76 21.59 31.72
C VAL A 1142 37.90 22.60 31.56
N ALA A 1143 37.65 23.61 30.72
CA ALA A 1143 38.44 24.83 30.69
C ALA A 1143 38.29 25.59 32.03
N VAL A 1144 39.42 25.99 32.59
CA VAL A 1144 39.50 27.01 33.66
C VAL A 1144 40.44 28.13 33.22
N PRO A 1145 40.21 29.40 33.62
CA PRO A 1145 41.10 30.50 33.25
C PRO A 1145 42.55 30.28 33.72
N ASP A 1146 43.52 30.64 32.88
CA ASP A 1146 44.95 30.67 33.22
C ASP A 1146 45.58 32.00 32.82
N SER A 1147 46.37 32.58 33.73
CA SER A 1147 46.95 33.91 33.55
C SER A 1147 48.05 34.01 32.49
N HIS A 1148 48.56 32.88 32.00
CA HIS A 1148 49.61 32.82 30.97
C HIS A 1148 49.09 32.26 29.65
N TRP A 1149 48.12 31.32 29.69
CA TRP A 1149 47.67 30.58 28.51
C TRP A 1149 46.23 30.86 28.09
N GLY A 1150 45.52 31.75 28.80
CA GLY A 1150 44.11 32.06 28.56
C GLY A 1150 43.20 31.05 29.26
N GLU A 1151 43.23 29.79 28.81
CA GLU A 1151 42.57 28.66 29.46
C GLU A 1151 43.55 27.51 29.73
N ARG A 1152 43.18 26.60 30.62
CA ARG A 1152 43.87 25.32 30.87
C ARG A 1152 42.89 24.22 31.26
N PRO A 1153 43.24 22.94 31.10
CA PRO A 1153 42.43 21.83 31.61
C PRO A 1153 42.48 21.70 33.14
N LYS A 1154 41.30 21.54 33.75
CA LYS A 1154 41.08 20.96 35.09
C LYS A 1154 40.25 19.68 34.93
N ALA A 1155 40.62 18.63 35.67
CA ALA A 1155 39.95 17.33 35.63
C ALA A 1155 39.27 17.00 36.97
N TYR A 1156 38.09 16.40 36.87
CA TYR A 1156 37.33 15.81 37.97
C TYR A 1156 37.22 14.30 37.70
N VAL A 1157 37.54 13.44 38.66
CA VAL A 1157 37.59 11.98 38.44
C VAL A 1157 36.89 11.19 39.54
N THR A 1158 36.21 10.10 39.17
CA THR A 1158 35.75 9.07 40.11
C THR A 1158 36.73 7.90 40.12
N VAL A 1159 36.75 7.12 41.21
CA VAL A 1159 37.62 5.95 41.38
C VAL A 1159 36.82 4.64 41.38
N LYS A 1160 37.48 3.54 41.00
CA LYS A 1160 36.86 2.20 41.01
C LYS A 1160 36.55 1.74 42.44
N GLU A 1161 35.54 0.88 42.61
CA GLU A 1161 35.13 0.38 43.94
C GLU A 1161 36.32 -0.25 44.70
N GLY A 1162 36.55 0.18 45.94
CA GLY A 1162 37.67 -0.28 46.76
C GLY A 1162 39.05 0.31 46.42
N LYS A 1163 39.13 1.30 45.52
CA LYS A 1163 40.37 2.03 45.20
C LYS A 1163 40.41 3.43 45.80
N THR A 1164 41.61 3.95 45.98
CA THR A 1164 41.92 5.33 46.38
C THR A 1164 42.98 5.88 45.43
N LEU A 1165 42.86 7.15 45.06
CA LEU A 1165 43.76 7.82 44.11
C LEU A 1165 44.18 9.17 44.70
N ASP A 1166 45.48 9.45 44.75
CA ASP A 1166 45.97 10.80 45.01
C ASP A 1166 45.85 11.62 43.70
N PRO A 1167 45.23 12.81 43.71
CA PRO A 1167 45.23 13.72 42.57
C PRO A 1167 46.62 13.97 41.95
N GLN A 1168 47.66 14.04 42.78
CA GLN A 1168 49.03 14.30 42.32
C GLN A 1168 49.62 13.11 41.54
N ASP A 1169 49.33 11.89 41.98
CA ASP A 1169 49.74 10.65 41.28
C ASP A 1169 49.12 10.59 39.88
N LEU A 1170 47.85 10.98 39.71
CA LEU A 1170 47.22 11.02 38.38
C LEU A 1170 47.84 12.09 37.48
N ILE A 1171 48.20 13.25 38.03
CA ILE A 1171 48.89 14.32 37.28
C ILE A 1171 50.28 13.83 36.82
N ASP A 1172 51.05 13.19 37.70
CA ASP A 1172 52.39 12.70 37.38
C ASP A 1172 52.37 11.47 36.47
N TRP A 1173 51.37 10.60 36.58
CA TRP A 1173 51.08 9.58 35.58
C TRP A 1173 50.79 10.22 34.21
N ALA A 1174 49.91 11.22 34.15
CA ALA A 1174 49.53 11.88 32.90
C ALA A 1174 50.70 12.61 32.21
N LYS A 1175 51.66 13.17 32.97
CA LYS A 1175 52.91 13.74 32.41
C LYS A 1175 53.81 12.71 31.73
N ASN A 1176 53.72 11.44 32.16
CA ASN A 1176 54.55 10.34 31.68
C ASN A 1176 53.84 9.45 30.65
N GLN A 1177 52.53 9.64 30.44
CA GLN A 1177 51.76 8.90 29.44
C GLN A 1177 52.04 9.46 28.03
N SER A 1178 52.47 8.58 27.12
CA SER A 1178 52.95 8.98 25.77
C SER A 1178 51.86 9.55 24.86
N ALA A 1179 50.59 9.23 25.14
CA ALA A 1179 49.44 9.76 24.43
C ALA A 1179 49.03 11.19 24.86
N ILE A 1180 49.47 11.66 26.04
CA ILE A 1180 49.10 12.96 26.59
C ILE A 1180 50.23 13.96 26.36
N SER A 1181 50.00 14.94 25.48
CA SER A 1181 50.97 16.02 25.26
C SER A 1181 51.09 16.91 26.50
N LYS A 1182 52.29 17.41 26.81
CA LYS A 1182 52.57 18.17 28.05
C LYS A 1182 51.65 19.39 28.30
N PHE A 1183 51.15 20.02 27.23
CA PHE A 1183 50.21 21.14 27.33
C PHE A 1183 48.76 20.70 27.62
N MET A 1184 48.42 19.44 27.35
CA MET A 1184 47.12 18.84 27.65
C MET A 1184 47.01 18.33 29.10
N VAL A 1185 48.13 18.16 29.82
CA VAL A 1185 48.11 17.60 31.18
C VAL A 1185 47.30 18.51 32.12
N PRO A 1186 46.27 18.00 32.83
CA PRO A 1186 45.54 18.77 33.83
C PRO A 1186 46.50 19.30 34.91
N ARG A 1187 46.44 20.60 35.20
CA ARG A 1187 47.19 21.17 36.33
C ARG A 1187 46.51 20.96 37.69
N GLU A 1188 45.22 20.64 37.66
CA GLU A 1188 44.41 20.29 38.82
C GLU A 1188 43.61 19.04 38.47
N VAL A 1189 43.69 18.05 39.36
CA VAL A 1189 42.82 16.88 39.42
C VAL A 1189 42.04 16.98 40.74
N GLU A 1190 40.77 16.62 40.72
CA GLU A 1190 39.94 16.60 41.93
C GLU A 1190 39.15 15.29 41.96
N VAL A 1191 39.37 14.46 42.98
CA VAL A 1191 38.63 13.20 43.15
C VAL A 1191 37.22 13.52 43.66
N VAL A 1192 36.21 12.88 43.07
CA VAL A 1192 34.79 13.13 43.33
C VAL A 1192 34.08 11.82 43.66
N GLY A 1193 33.00 11.88 44.44
CA GLY A 1193 32.14 10.71 44.69
C GLY A 1193 31.33 10.32 43.45
N GLU A 1194 30.77 11.32 42.75
CA GLU A 1194 30.09 11.16 41.47
C GLU A 1194 30.28 12.43 40.61
N LEU A 1195 30.32 12.27 39.28
CA LEU A 1195 30.32 13.38 38.32
C LEU A 1195 28.87 13.84 38.02
N PRO A 1196 28.60 15.15 37.93
CA PRO A 1196 27.26 15.66 37.63
C PRO A 1196 26.88 15.28 36.19
N LYS A 1197 25.73 14.64 36.02
CA LYS A 1197 25.27 14.08 34.73
C LYS A 1197 23.89 14.60 34.36
N THR A 1198 23.67 14.82 33.06
CA THR A 1198 22.35 15.10 32.49
C THR A 1198 21.45 13.87 32.64
N SER A 1199 20.15 14.07 32.43
CA SER A 1199 19.16 12.99 32.36
C SER A 1199 19.48 11.91 31.31
N THR A 1200 20.29 12.23 30.30
CA THR A 1200 20.81 11.35 29.25
C THR A 1200 22.21 10.75 29.54
N GLY A 1201 22.78 10.99 30.72
CA GLY A 1201 24.08 10.45 31.15
C GLY A 1201 25.32 11.24 30.69
N LYS A 1202 25.17 12.36 29.98
CA LYS A 1202 26.28 13.23 29.58
C LYS A 1202 26.79 14.02 30.80
N ILE A 1203 28.10 14.18 30.97
CA ILE A 1203 28.67 15.01 32.04
C ILE A 1203 28.23 16.49 31.85
N GLN A 1204 27.76 17.13 32.92
CA GLN A 1204 27.37 18.54 32.94
C GLN A 1204 28.60 19.44 33.13
N LYS A 1205 29.34 19.68 32.04
CA LYS A 1205 30.53 20.55 32.03
C LYS A 1205 30.27 21.98 32.52
N THR A 1206 29.04 22.48 32.44
CA THR A 1206 28.63 23.76 33.06
C THR A 1206 28.77 23.73 34.59
N VAL A 1207 28.24 22.70 35.25
CA VAL A 1207 28.34 22.51 36.71
C VAL A 1207 29.80 22.32 37.13
N LEU A 1208 30.61 21.58 36.34
CA LEU A 1208 32.05 21.45 36.60
C LEU A 1208 32.81 22.79 36.45
N ARG A 1209 32.43 23.64 35.49
CA ARG A 1209 32.97 25.02 35.36
C ARG A 1209 32.53 25.92 36.52
N GLU A 1210 31.33 25.72 37.07
CA GLU A 1210 30.87 26.43 38.27
C GLU A 1210 31.62 25.98 39.51
N TRP A 1211 31.78 24.67 39.73
CA TRP A 1211 32.63 24.12 40.80
C TRP A 1211 34.06 24.66 40.75
N ALA A 1212 34.62 24.86 39.55
CA ALA A 1212 35.93 25.47 39.38
C ALA A 1212 35.99 26.98 39.69
N LYS A 1213 34.85 27.69 39.68
CA LYS A 1213 34.75 29.13 39.98
C LYS A 1213 34.40 29.43 41.43
N SER A 1214 33.50 28.67 42.05
CA SER A 1214 32.93 28.94 43.38
C SER A 1214 33.21 27.86 44.43
N GLY A 1215 33.82 26.72 44.05
CA GLY A 1215 33.89 25.52 44.89
C GLY A 1215 32.56 24.77 44.96
N ARG A 1216 32.57 23.55 45.51
CA ARG A 1216 31.37 22.69 45.53
C ARG A 1216 30.22 23.15 46.45
N ASN A 1217 30.44 24.14 47.32
CA ASN A 1217 29.46 24.58 48.33
C ASN A 1217 28.48 25.67 47.81
N GLY A 1218 28.30 25.78 46.49
CA GLY A 1218 27.58 26.88 45.83
C GLY A 1218 26.25 26.49 45.16
N LEU A 1219 25.69 25.31 45.46
CA LEU A 1219 24.43 24.78 44.91
C LEU A 1219 23.57 24.16 46.02
#